data_AF-A0A6N3EZ52-F1
#
_entry.id   AF-A0A6N3EZ52-F1
#
_cell.length_a   1.000
_cell.length_b   1.000
_cell.length_c   1.000
_cell.angle_alpha   90.00
_cell.angle_beta   90.00
_cell.angle_gamma   90.00
#
_symmetry.space_group_name_H-M   'P 1'
#
loop_
_entity.id
_entity.type
_entity.pdbx_description
1 polymer ?
#
loop_
_entity_poly.entity_id
_entity_poly.type
_entity_poly.pdbx_seq_one_letter_code
_entity_poly.pdbx_strand_id
1 'polypeptide(L)'
;MKRMLVWTMAGMLAVGAGAQTGRELPFQKWALTPPMGWNSWDCYGPTVVEDEVKANTDYMAEKLAVYGWEYVVVDIRWFVENDKAGGYNQTNPIYVYDEWGRYTPALNRFPSAANGVGFRALADYVHGKGLKFGIHLMRGLPKIAAEKKLPVKGTNGITCDMIASNDSACTWLRDNYKVDYRKPGAQEYYNSCFELYAEWGVDFVKIDDLSRPYHTAEIEMIRKAIDHCGRPIVLSISPGETPLEKVDHVKTHANMWRTVDDFWDNWSQLNYQFQVCAKWAPYIAPGTWPDADMLPLGKISIRGERGEERWTNFTRDEQYTMMNLWTIFKSPLMFGGDLPQNDKATDSLLTNRDVLYMHHYSANNRQLSKRDNHIVWAADDPANGDKFVALFNTGGSEFVNTKDALYRSGTISYLTTGYAKDADVDLTGMKTGQLALVVSDDGDGYDSDHADWIDPVVTLADGSTIKLTDRKYLRGTCGWGSIGVNRNLEGNSLSINGQKYDNGYAVHANSILLFDIPENAVRFTALVGLDNSGTDQGSKSSVEFMVFDGDPTMREETTDQWSGGNVTIKIDPGKQAACSGFISRTTAQTRDMEADIEGAEKLYLVVTNGGDGLSYDHADWANPVLVDKDGKEFSLTEIAWEANPVNGWNAPKVNKNNEGNTITMGGQAYDKGFGVNAPSMLTFVLPEGHGYVKFKATVGYDDDVKDAAEGVTMEFRVFTEDPAPGEASPVALDLVQLGFAADQPCRVKEMWKGKDVGTFKNAEFAPILRSHASGLYRVSAVERTEGASVAVEVPSGELTAGEPFEVKITVSGGPSEGAYVQLLCGGEIIGTLPVEADGTARYTATLYGGTYMLRAKYSGTTAVASAVSDECPVTVGGASEDLTHLQQRLQSLVDEAKAIVPEEIAGALRAPLAQAIEKASPIEGKTKAELETAISALVEAVDAARLSIPVMTALQAVVEDATDFLKAISASEAKDALVAAISEGQAVYASEASTVDDIEAARQALAQALSDTKKTAKPVDGQCFDMTEFLVNPSFESGKAGWLLDKQTGGWESFDTWNDRPAHEGSYFISLAYGSITSIDLYQVVEGLPAGVYSVQGALRNTDGADLLTDQHIYAEAQAGTYDSEVLSHVGGENNNDWSDFTVAGIRLGEGESLRLGARSSGSGTTAGWFQADDFRLFYWGTNPSDVRVVQGMVDGVTVVLGEDGVRLTAASACSLPVYTVGGVLYTVWTLQAGTQTKVLPRGQYVVNGKVLFVR
;
A
#
# COMPACT_ATOMS: atom_id res chain seq x y z
N MET A 1 41.02 -0.63 53.14
CA MET A 1 41.11 -1.49 51.93
C MET A 1 39.99 -2.55 51.83
N LYS A 2 38.72 -2.22 52.14
CA LYS A 2 37.56 -3.12 51.90
C LYS A 2 36.22 -2.36 51.78
N ARG A 3 36.21 -1.20 51.10
CA ARG A 3 34.98 -0.39 50.87
C ARG A 3 34.91 0.31 49.49
N MET A 4 35.69 -0.13 48.49
CA MET A 4 35.75 0.50 47.16
C MET A 4 35.42 -0.45 45.99
N LEU A 5 34.65 -1.52 46.23
CA LEU A 5 34.37 -2.53 45.20
C LEU A 5 32.91 -3.03 45.28
N VAL A 6 31.92 -2.13 45.21
CA VAL A 6 30.49 -2.47 45.03
C VAL A 6 29.76 -1.53 44.04
N TRP A 7 30.41 -0.51 43.48
CA TRP A 7 29.77 0.47 42.58
C TRP A 7 30.24 0.36 41.11
N THR A 8 30.35 -0.86 40.57
CA THR A 8 30.76 -1.05 39.16
C THR A 8 30.05 -2.21 38.45
N MET A 9 28.96 -2.75 39.00
CA MET A 9 28.19 -3.83 38.37
C MET A 9 26.67 -3.61 38.29
N ALA A 10 26.21 -2.36 38.39
CA ALA A 10 24.79 -1.99 38.15
C ALA A 10 24.60 -0.97 37.01
N GLY A 11 25.65 -0.66 36.24
CA GLY A 11 25.64 0.36 35.18
C GLY A 11 25.79 -0.17 33.75
N MET A 12 25.54 -1.45 33.48
CA MET A 12 25.76 -2.08 32.17
C MET A 12 24.54 -2.86 31.63
N LEU A 13 23.33 -2.53 32.06
CA LEU A 13 22.09 -3.15 31.57
C LEU A 13 20.96 -2.15 31.27
N ALA A 14 21.29 -0.88 30.99
CA ALA A 14 20.34 0.15 30.60
C ALA A 14 20.94 1.09 29.53
N VAL A 15 21.42 0.51 28.43
CA VAL A 15 21.74 1.25 27.19
C VAL A 15 20.88 0.62 26.08
N GLY A 16 19.63 1.02 26.06
CA GLY A 16 18.61 0.47 25.16
C GLY A 16 17.28 1.19 25.32
N ALA A 17 17.32 2.50 25.53
CA ALA A 17 16.19 3.43 25.43
C ALA A 17 16.73 4.83 25.75
N GLY A 18 16.61 5.77 24.81
CA GLY A 18 16.93 7.18 25.03
C GLY A 18 18.19 7.68 24.33
N ALA A 19 18.05 8.04 23.05
CA ALA A 19 18.61 9.26 22.45
C ALA A 19 18.25 9.33 20.95
N GLN A 20 16.97 9.50 20.61
CA GLN A 20 16.58 10.10 19.33
C GLN A 20 16.41 11.61 19.55
N THR A 21 17.52 12.31 19.80
CA THR A 21 17.61 13.75 19.55
C THR A 21 18.53 13.92 18.34
N GLY A 22 18.00 13.55 17.17
CA GLY A 22 18.72 13.65 15.89
C GLY A 22 17.84 14.41 14.91
N ARG A 23 18.30 15.59 14.52
CA ARG A 23 17.67 16.47 13.51
C ARG A 23 17.29 15.62 12.28
N GLU A 24 16.00 15.53 11.94
CA GLU A 24 15.55 14.85 10.71
C GLU A 24 16.34 15.37 9.51
N LEU A 25 16.87 14.46 8.70
CA LEU A 25 17.63 14.85 7.51
C LEU A 25 16.64 15.37 6.46
N PRO A 26 16.93 16.49 5.76
CA PRO A 26 15.97 17.12 4.86
C PRO A 26 15.31 16.17 3.84
N PHE A 27 16.06 15.20 3.30
CA PHE A 27 15.56 14.26 2.29
C PHE A 27 14.49 13.28 2.82
N GLN A 28 14.42 13.04 4.14
CA GLN A 28 13.43 12.14 4.74
C GLN A 28 12.01 12.70 4.57
N LYS A 29 11.87 14.03 4.50
CA LYS A 29 10.59 14.72 4.29
C LYS A 29 9.99 14.48 2.90
N TRP A 30 10.79 13.99 1.94
CA TRP A 30 10.33 13.74 0.58
C TRP A 30 9.54 12.44 0.44
N ALA A 31 9.58 11.56 1.45
CA ALA A 31 8.89 10.28 1.48
C ALA A 31 8.37 9.94 2.89
N LEU A 32 7.63 10.85 3.53
CA LEU A 32 7.10 10.66 4.89
C LEU A 32 6.17 9.45 5.04
N THR A 33 5.63 8.97 3.93
CA THR A 33 4.94 7.67 3.80
C THR A 33 5.65 6.83 2.74
N PRO A 34 5.52 5.49 2.77
CA PRO A 34 6.16 4.65 1.76
C PRO A 34 5.71 5.05 0.35
N PRO A 35 6.63 5.28 -0.61
CA PRO A 35 6.26 5.65 -1.97
C PRO A 35 5.27 4.67 -2.61
N MET A 36 4.28 5.21 -3.33
CA MET A 36 3.28 4.43 -4.08
C MET A 36 3.27 4.84 -5.54
N GLY A 37 3.34 3.86 -6.45
CA GLY A 37 3.45 4.15 -7.88
C GLY A 37 3.37 2.94 -8.79
N TRP A 38 3.86 3.12 -10.00
CA TRP A 38 3.96 2.14 -11.06
C TRP A 38 5.41 2.07 -11.55
N ASN A 39 5.88 0.87 -11.86
CA ASN A 39 7.19 0.63 -12.45
C ASN A 39 7.07 -0.28 -13.67
N SER A 40 7.78 0.04 -14.76
CA SER A 40 7.67 -0.65 -16.04
C SER A 40 8.32 -2.03 -16.13
N TRP A 41 9.06 -2.47 -15.10
CA TRP A 41 9.92 -3.66 -15.18
C TRP A 41 9.15 -4.96 -15.39
N ASP A 42 8.19 -5.28 -14.52
CA ASP A 42 7.53 -6.60 -14.56
C ASP A 42 6.73 -6.80 -15.85
N CYS A 43 6.12 -5.72 -16.40
CA CYS A 43 5.36 -5.78 -17.64
C CYS A 43 6.23 -5.69 -18.90
N TYR A 44 7.21 -4.78 -18.97
CA TYR A 44 7.92 -4.45 -20.22
C TYR A 44 9.43 -4.69 -20.21
N GLY A 45 9.99 -5.16 -19.09
CA GLY A 45 11.42 -5.37 -18.92
C GLY A 45 12.22 -4.11 -19.27
N PRO A 46 13.34 -4.22 -19.99
CA PRO A 46 14.14 -3.05 -20.38
C PRO A 46 13.57 -2.27 -21.59
N THR A 47 12.37 -2.61 -22.08
CA THR A 47 11.88 -2.22 -23.42
C THR A 47 10.62 -1.36 -23.47
N VAL A 48 10.21 -0.76 -22.34
CA VAL A 48 9.05 0.15 -22.32
C VAL A 48 9.19 1.31 -23.32
N VAL A 49 8.08 1.74 -23.93
CA VAL A 49 8.03 2.91 -24.82
C VAL A 49 7.16 4.04 -24.26
N GLU A 50 7.35 5.26 -24.76
CA GLU A 50 6.70 6.46 -24.24
C GLU A 50 5.17 6.37 -24.18
N ASP A 51 4.52 5.80 -25.20
CA ASP A 51 3.06 5.68 -25.23
C ASP A 51 2.53 4.75 -24.13
N GLU A 52 3.28 3.70 -23.77
CA GLU A 52 2.92 2.80 -22.67
C GLU A 52 3.07 3.50 -21.31
N VAL A 53 4.12 4.31 -21.14
CA VAL A 53 4.29 5.15 -19.93
C VAL A 53 3.12 6.14 -19.81
N LYS A 54 2.74 6.80 -20.90
CA LYS A 54 1.60 7.74 -20.92
C LYS A 54 0.28 7.05 -20.62
N ALA A 55 0.04 5.87 -21.17
CA ALA A 55 -1.17 5.10 -20.90
C ALA A 55 -1.29 4.70 -19.41
N ASN A 56 -0.18 4.24 -18.81
CA ASN A 56 -0.13 3.93 -17.37
C ASN A 56 -0.29 5.20 -16.50
N THR A 57 0.27 6.33 -16.95
CA THR A 57 0.10 7.65 -16.32
C THR A 57 -1.37 8.09 -16.31
N ASP A 58 -2.03 8.02 -17.47
CA ASP A 58 -3.44 8.42 -17.60
C ASP A 58 -4.35 7.55 -16.75
N TYR A 59 -4.10 6.24 -16.72
CA TYR A 59 -4.83 5.32 -15.85
C TYR A 59 -4.68 5.66 -14.38
N MET A 60 -3.44 5.89 -13.93
CA MET A 60 -3.15 6.23 -12.54
C MET A 60 -3.80 7.55 -12.14
N ALA A 61 -3.68 8.58 -12.98
CA ALA A 61 -4.29 9.89 -12.75
C ALA A 61 -5.82 9.81 -12.63
N GLU A 62 -6.48 9.03 -13.50
CA GLU A 62 -7.94 8.90 -13.50
C GLU A 62 -8.46 8.07 -12.32
N LYS A 63 -7.76 6.99 -11.95
CA LYS A 63 -8.32 5.95 -11.06
C LYS A 63 -7.63 5.79 -9.72
N LEU A 64 -6.34 6.10 -9.62
CA LEU A 64 -5.50 5.71 -8.48
C LEU A 64 -4.94 6.92 -7.71
N ALA A 65 -4.77 8.08 -8.35
CA ALA A 65 -4.20 9.28 -7.71
C ALA A 65 -4.95 9.71 -6.44
N VAL A 66 -6.28 9.63 -6.45
CA VAL A 66 -7.14 9.94 -5.29
C VAL A 66 -6.91 9.00 -4.09
N TYR A 67 -6.23 7.88 -4.29
CA TYR A 67 -5.86 6.91 -3.27
C TYR A 67 -4.38 7.00 -2.86
N GLY A 68 -3.62 7.98 -3.39
CA GLY A 68 -2.22 8.24 -3.03
C GLY A 68 -1.17 7.62 -3.96
N TRP A 69 -1.56 6.98 -5.07
CA TRP A 69 -0.62 6.49 -6.07
C TRP A 69 -0.10 7.66 -6.92
N GLU A 70 1.21 7.91 -6.91
CA GLU A 70 1.76 9.14 -7.48
C GLU A 70 3.00 8.95 -8.36
N TYR A 71 3.82 7.91 -8.20
CA TYR A 71 5.06 7.76 -8.98
C TYR A 71 4.87 6.96 -10.27
N VAL A 72 5.34 7.48 -11.40
CA VAL A 72 5.43 6.78 -12.69
C VAL A 72 6.90 6.56 -13.03
N VAL A 73 7.40 5.33 -12.88
CA VAL A 73 8.83 5.00 -12.96
C VAL A 73 9.17 4.24 -14.25
N VAL A 74 10.02 4.84 -15.08
CA VAL A 74 10.61 4.19 -16.26
C VAL A 74 11.83 3.39 -15.83
N ASP A 75 11.73 2.07 -15.89
CA ASP A 75 12.80 1.18 -15.43
C ASP A 75 13.94 1.03 -16.47
N ILE A 76 14.85 0.10 -16.21
CA ILE A 76 16.23 0.04 -16.72
C ILE A 76 16.37 0.16 -18.25
N ARG A 77 17.52 0.70 -18.68
CA ARG A 77 17.99 0.74 -20.08
C ARG A 77 17.10 1.51 -21.06
N TRP A 78 16.37 2.52 -20.59
CA TRP A 78 15.76 3.54 -21.44
C TRP A 78 16.73 4.27 -22.38
N PHE A 79 18.04 4.15 -22.14
CA PHE A 79 19.15 4.73 -22.92
C PHE A 79 19.77 3.77 -23.96
N VAL A 80 19.17 2.61 -24.24
CA VAL A 80 19.65 1.66 -25.26
C VAL A 80 18.66 1.54 -26.41
N GLU A 81 19.09 1.84 -27.64
CA GLU A 81 18.19 1.86 -28.82
C GLU A 81 17.78 0.47 -29.29
N ASN A 82 18.71 -0.49 -29.27
CA ASN A 82 18.53 -1.83 -29.83
C ASN A 82 18.43 -2.91 -28.73
N ASP A 83 17.77 -2.59 -27.63
CA ASP A 83 17.51 -3.58 -26.58
C ASP A 83 16.42 -4.58 -26.98
N LYS A 84 16.26 -5.64 -26.19
CA LYS A 84 15.35 -6.76 -26.47
C LYS A 84 14.53 -7.17 -25.24
N ALA A 85 13.45 -7.91 -25.47
CA ALA A 85 12.69 -8.57 -24.41
C ALA A 85 13.41 -9.84 -23.90
N GLY A 86 13.03 -10.30 -22.70
CA GLY A 86 13.55 -11.54 -22.12
C GLY A 86 15.07 -11.53 -21.85
N GLY A 87 15.61 -10.41 -21.38
CA GLY A 87 17.04 -10.22 -21.14
C GLY A 87 17.63 -8.99 -21.82
N TYR A 88 18.86 -8.67 -21.46
CA TYR A 88 19.58 -7.51 -22.02
C TYR A 88 20.31 -7.84 -23.34
N ASN A 89 20.26 -6.94 -24.32
CA ASN A 89 21.23 -6.97 -25.42
C ASN A 89 22.62 -6.48 -24.96
N GLN A 90 23.54 -7.42 -24.68
CA GLN A 90 24.93 -7.12 -24.29
C GLN A 90 25.96 -7.33 -25.41
N THR A 91 25.57 -7.89 -26.55
CA THR A 91 26.50 -8.27 -27.64
C THR A 91 26.87 -7.08 -28.53
N ASN A 92 26.01 -6.07 -28.66
CA ASN A 92 26.25 -4.87 -29.46
C ASN A 92 25.32 -3.70 -29.08
N PRO A 93 25.24 -3.31 -27.79
CA PRO A 93 24.33 -2.26 -27.35
C PRO A 93 24.66 -0.91 -28.00
N ILE A 94 23.63 -0.25 -28.52
CA ILE A 94 23.68 1.12 -29.03
C ILE A 94 23.23 2.04 -27.89
N TYR A 95 24.20 2.54 -27.13
CA TYR A 95 23.95 3.50 -26.05
C TYR A 95 23.69 4.89 -26.61
N VAL A 96 22.72 5.59 -26.01
CA VAL A 96 22.44 7.00 -26.24
C VAL A 96 22.92 7.80 -25.04
N TYR A 97 23.82 8.75 -25.28
CA TYR A 97 24.44 9.58 -24.26
C TYR A 97 24.81 10.94 -24.86
N ASP A 98 24.93 11.94 -24.00
CA ASP A 98 25.33 13.30 -24.40
C ASP A 98 26.86 13.47 -24.49
N GLU A 99 27.32 14.67 -24.86
CA GLU A 99 28.73 14.97 -25.00
C GLU A 99 29.55 14.90 -23.69
N TRP A 100 28.87 14.81 -22.53
CA TRP A 100 29.47 14.71 -21.20
C TRP A 100 29.49 13.27 -20.67
N GLY A 101 29.04 12.30 -21.46
CA GLY A 101 28.99 10.90 -21.06
C GLY A 101 27.87 10.58 -20.06
N ARG A 102 26.77 11.34 -20.11
CA ARG A 102 25.54 11.07 -19.34
C ARG A 102 24.52 10.39 -20.25
N TYR A 103 23.85 9.35 -19.78
CA TYR A 103 22.83 8.66 -20.57
C TYR A 103 21.64 9.59 -20.91
N THR A 104 21.10 9.46 -22.12
CA THR A 104 19.92 10.18 -22.59
C THR A 104 18.90 9.22 -23.22
N PRO A 105 17.60 9.54 -23.27
CA PRO A 105 16.58 8.60 -23.74
C PRO A 105 16.76 8.18 -25.20
N ALA A 106 16.54 6.89 -25.46
CA ALA A 106 16.58 6.34 -26.81
C ALA A 106 15.40 6.87 -27.65
N LEU A 107 15.69 7.65 -28.69
CA LEU A 107 14.68 8.40 -29.45
C LEU A 107 13.68 7.51 -30.20
N ASN A 108 14.05 6.26 -30.50
CA ASN A 108 13.13 5.29 -31.11
C ASN A 108 12.03 4.83 -30.14
N ARG A 109 12.26 4.93 -28.82
CA ARG A 109 11.32 4.55 -27.75
C ARG A 109 10.68 5.76 -27.08
N PHE A 110 11.40 6.87 -27.02
CA PHE A 110 10.97 8.13 -26.43
C PHE A 110 11.12 9.28 -27.43
N PRO A 111 10.22 9.37 -28.43
CA PRO A 111 10.30 10.41 -29.46
C PRO A 111 10.24 11.84 -28.91
N SER A 112 9.57 12.07 -27.77
CA SER A 112 9.50 13.39 -27.15
C SER A 112 10.84 13.89 -26.62
N ALA A 113 11.83 13.01 -26.44
CA ALA A 113 13.17 13.36 -25.99
C ALA A 113 14.05 14.00 -27.08
N ALA A 114 13.53 14.13 -28.31
CA ALA A 114 14.22 14.74 -29.43
C ALA A 114 14.64 16.20 -29.14
N ASN A 115 15.59 16.71 -29.94
CA ASN A 115 16.11 18.08 -29.81
C ASN A 115 16.81 18.38 -28.46
N GLY A 116 17.28 17.35 -27.76
CA GLY A 116 18.08 17.49 -26.54
C GLY A 116 17.28 17.84 -25.29
N VAL A 117 15.94 17.72 -25.31
CA VAL A 117 15.10 17.96 -24.12
C VAL A 117 15.09 16.80 -23.14
N GLY A 118 15.55 15.62 -23.56
CA GLY A 118 15.60 14.41 -22.74
C GLY A 118 14.22 14.04 -22.19
N PHE A 119 14.13 13.60 -20.94
CA PHE A 119 12.84 13.21 -20.37
C PHE A 119 11.91 14.37 -20.00
N ARG A 120 12.35 15.63 -20.12
CA ARG A 120 11.56 16.79 -19.68
C ARG A 120 10.13 16.78 -20.21
N ALA A 121 9.94 16.51 -21.50
CA ALA A 121 8.61 16.50 -22.10
C ALA A 121 7.69 15.40 -21.54
N LEU A 122 8.25 14.23 -21.18
CA LEU A 122 7.50 13.15 -20.55
C LEU A 122 7.23 13.42 -19.07
N ALA A 123 8.20 13.98 -18.35
CA ALA A 123 8.02 14.41 -16.97
C ALA A 123 6.96 15.52 -16.86
N ASP A 124 7.02 16.55 -17.71
CA ASP A 124 6.02 17.62 -17.79
C ASP A 124 4.61 17.06 -18.06
N TYR A 125 4.49 16.00 -18.87
CA TYR A 125 3.23 15.30 -19.10
C TYR A 125 2.71 14.64 -17.81
N VAL A 126 3.58 13.93 -17.08
CA VAL A 126 3.24 13.25 -15.82
C VAL A 126 2.87 14.28 -14.75
N HIS A 127 3.64 15.36 -14.60
CA HIS A 127 3.35 16.46 -13.68
C HIS A 127 2.04 17.17 -14.01
N GLY A 128 1.75 17.38 -15.30
CA GLY A 128 0.48 17.95 -15.77
C GLY A 128 -0.75 17.11 -15.39
N LYS A 129 -0.56 15.86 -14.95
CA LYS A 129 -1.60 14.96 -14.42
C LYS A 129 -1.64 14.92 -12.88
N GLY A 130 -0.84 15.74 -12.21
CA GLY A 130 -0.72 15.74 -10.74
C GLY A 130 0.08 14.56 -10.18
N LEU A 131 0.87 13.89 -11.03
CA LEU A 131 1.70 12.73 -10.67
C LEU A 131 3.19 13.12 -10.65
N LYS A 132 4.05 12.21 -10.20
CA LYS A 132 5.51 12.36 -10.09
C LYS A 132 6.24 11.41 -11.04
N PHE A 133 7.35 11.86 -11.63
CA PHE A 133 8.10 11.10 -12.63
C PHE A 133 9.36 10.47 -12.04
N GLY A 134 9.61 9.20 -12.34
CA GLY A 134 10.79 8.47 -11.89
C GLY A 134 11.54 7.76 -13.00
N ILE A 135 12.84 7.54 -12.78
CA ILE A 135 13.70 6.79 -13.70
C ILE A 135 14.59 5.79 -12.97
N HIS A 136 14.96 4.73 -13.66
CA HIS A 136 16.00 3.81 -13.23
C HIS A 136 17.39 4.22 -13.73
N LEU A 137 18.44 3.95 -12.95
CA LEU A 137 19.83 4.07 -13.36
C LEU A 137 20.64 2.85 -12.94
N MET A 138 21.72 2.58 -13.67
CA MET A 138 22.80 1.72 -13.20
C MET A 138 23.82 2.54 -12.40
N ARG A 139 24.36 1.98 -11.31
CA ARG A 139 25.53 2.55 -10.62
C ARG A 139 26.66 2.85 -11.61
N GLY A 140 27.37 3.95 -11.38
CA GLY A 140 28.61 4.26 -12.07
C GLY A 140 28.42 5.15 -13.29
N LEU A 141 29.36 5.04 -14.24
CA LEU A 141 29.37 5.81 -15.49
C LEU A 141 29.36 4.88 -16.72
N PRO A 142 28.82 5.30 -17.88
CA PRO A 142 28.79 4.49 -19.09
C PRO A 142 30.18 4.06 -19.54
N LYS A 143 30.39 2.76 -19.80
CA LYS A 143 31.70 2.27 -20.28
C LYS A 143 32.17 2.96 -21.54
N ILE A 144 31.23 3.26 -22.45
CA ILE A 144 31.50 3.91 -23.73
C ILE A 144 32.00 5.35 -23.55
N ALA A 145 31.57 6.03 -22.47
CA ALA A 145 32.05 7.37 -22.15
C ALA A 145 33.52 7.34 -21.71
N ALA A 146 33.92 6.34 -20.91
CA ALA A 146 35.32 6.11 -20.57
C ALA A 146 36.16 5.73 -21.80
N GLU A 147 35.69 4.78 -22.61
CA GLU A 147 36.41 4.35 -23.83
C GLU A 147 36.66 5.51 -24.81
N LYS A 148 35.69 6.42 -24.92
CA LYS A 148 35.79 7.63 -25.75
C LYS A 148 36.48 8.81 -25.05
N LYS A 149 36.82 8.68 -23.77
CA LYS A 149 37.43 9.75 -22.96
C LYS A 149 36.62 11.04 -22.99
N LEU A 150 35.30 10.91 -22.88
CA LEU A 150 34.42 12.08 -22.88
C LEU A 150 34.72 12.97 -21.67
N PRO A 151 34.58 14.30 -21.79
CA PRO A 151 34.83 15.23 -20.70
C PRO A 151 33.77 15.08 -19.59
N VAL A 152 34.20 15.23 -18.33
CA VAL A 152 33.27 15.35 -17.20
C VAL A 152 32.80 16.81 -17.10
N LYS A 153 31.49 17.04 -17.20
CA LYS A 153 30.89 18.39 -17.13
C LYS A 153 31.32 19.10 -15.83
N GLY A 154 31.64 20.38 -15.93
CA GLY A 154 32.04 21.21 -14.78
C GLY A 154 33.50 21.04 -14.33
N THR A 155 34.30 20.21 -15.00
CA THR A 155 35.72 20.00 -14.69
C THR A 155 36.63 20.56 -15.80
N ASN A 156 37.90 20.82 -15.47
CA ASN A 156 38.92 21.22 -16.45
C ASN A 156 39.91 20.07 -16.71
N GLY A 157 39.82 19.44 -17.88
CA GLY A 157 40.76 18.41 -18.33
C GLY A 157 40.58 17.03 -17.69
N ILE A 158 39.49 16.80 -16.94
CA ILE A 158 39.13 15.47 -16.45
C ILE A 158 38.20 14.79 -17.45
N THR A 159 38.52 13.56 -17.81
CA THR A 159 37.75 12.71 -18.72
C THR A 159 37.21 11.48 -17.99
N CYS A 160 36.15 10.87 -18.52
CA CYS A 160 35.50 9.72 -17.89
C CYS A 160 36.45 8.53 -17.65
N ASP A 161 37.48 8.30 -18.48
CA ASP A 161 38.49 7.26 -18.25
C ASP A 161 39.37 7.52 -17.03
N MET A 162 39.52 8.78 -16.60
CA MET A 162 40.34 9.14 -15.44
C MET A 162 39.66 8.83 -14.11
N ILE A 163 38.32 8.78 -14.12
CA ILE A 163 37.49 8.52 -12.93
C ILE A 163 36.85 7.11 -12.96
N ALA A 164 36.94 6.39 -14.08
CA ALA A 164 36.43 5.03 -14.21
C ALA A 164 37.35 3.99 -13.54
N SER A 165 36.75 2.99 -12.93
CA SER A 165 37.41 1.77 -12.47
C SER A 165 36.62 0.54 -12.87
N ASN A 166 37.32 -0.53 -13.20
CA ASN A 166 36.70 -1.85 -13.43
C ASN A 166 36.68 -2.71 -12.15
N ASP A 167 37.17 -2.17 -11.02
CA ASP A 167 37.10 -2.84 -9.73
C ASP A 167 35.65 -2.92 -9.25
N SER A 168 35.22 -4.09 -8.78
CA SER A 168 33.85 -4.33 -8.31
C SER A 168 32.80 -3.95 -9.37
N ALA A 169 33.02 -4.35 -10.62
CA ALA A 169 32.03 -4.18 -11.70
C ALA A 169 30.74 -4.97 -11.40
N CYS A 170 29.62 -4.46 -11.89
CA CYS A 170 28.33 -5.16 -11.84
C CYS A 170 28.48 -6.55 -12.48
N THR A 171 27.99 -7.58 -11.78
CA THR A 171 28.17 -8.98 -12.20
C THR A 171 27.16 -9.44 -13.23
N TRP A 172 26.01 -8.75 -13.34
CA TRP A 172 24.87 -9.17 -14.17
C TRP A 172 24.63 -8.26 -15.40
N LEU A 173 25.08 -7.00 -15.36
CA LEU A 173 25.00 -6.08 -16.50
C LEU A 173 26.29 -5.26 -16.68
N ARG A 174 26.82 -5.23 -17.91
CA ARG A 174 28.15 -4.66 -18.22
C ARG A 174 28.08 -3.31 -18.92
N ASP A 175 27.09 -2.50 -18.59
CA ASP A 175 26.88 -1.20 -19.24
C ASP A 175 27.80 -0.11 -18.66
N ASN A 176 28.13 -0.21 -17.36
CA ASN A 176 28.83 0.82 -16.61
C ASN A 176 30.18 0.36 -16.02
N TYR A 177 31.08 1.32 -15.84
CA TYR A 177 32.21 1.21 -14.92
C TYR A 177 31.88 1.87 -13.58
N LYS A 178 32.53 1.39 -12.52
CA LYS A 178 32.52 2.04 -11.22
C LYS A 178 33.11 3.45 -11.33
N VAL A 179 32.53 4.42 -10.63
CA VAL A 179 33.14 5.75 -10.43
C VAL A 179 34.08 5.67 -9.22
N ASP A 180 35.37 5.89 -9.41
CA ASP A 180 36.35 5.89 -8.32
C ASP A 180 36.29 7.20 -7.53
N TYR A 181 35.58 7.18 -6.40
CA TYR A 181 35.39 8.30 -5.48
C TYR A 181 36.69 9.01 -5.03
N ARG A 182 37.84 8.36 -5.18
CA ARG A 182 39.16 8.92 -4.82
C ARG A 182 39.74 9.85 -5.90
N LYS A 183 39.12 9.89 -7.08
CA LYS A 183 39.61 10.66 -8.24
C LYS A 183 38.97 12.05 -8.28
N PRO A 184 39.75 13.11 -8.58
CA PRO A 184 39.18 14.41 -8.92
C PRO A 184 38.22 14.30 -10.11
N GLY A 185 37.04 14.90 -10.02
CA GLY A 185 35.99 14.80 -11.04
C GLY A 185 34.93 13.71 -10.78
N ALA A 186 35.14 12.81 -9.82
CA ALA A 186 34.21 11.72 -9.53
C ALA A 186 32.86 12.23 -8.98
N GLN A 187 32.90 13.16 -8.01
CA GLN A 187 31.69 13.77 -7.47
C GLN A 187 31.02 14.68 -8.49
N GLU A 188 31.81 15.42 -9.28
CA GLU A 188 31.34 16.32 -10.33
C GLU A 188 30.59 15.55 -11.42
N TYR A 189 31.01 14.32 -11.73
CA TYR A 189 30.27 13.45 -12.64
C TYR A 189 28.86 13.16 -12.12
N TYR A 190 28.72 12.65 -10.89
CA TYR A 190 27.40 12.40 -10.30
C TYR A 190 26.59 13.68 -10.14
N ASN A 191 27.18 14.80 -9.70
CA ASN A 191 26.51 16.11 -9.65
C ASN A 191 25.92 16.46 -11.01
N SER A 192 26.70 16.32 -12.08
CA SER A 192 26.25 16.64 -13.44
C SER A 192 25.14 15.73 -13.95
N CYS A 193 25.07 14.47 -13.50
CA CYS A 193 23.97 13.57 -13.80
C CYS A 193 22.69 14.03 -13.09
N PHE A 194 22.75 14.32 -11.79
CA PHE A 194 21.57 14.77 -11.04
C PHE A 194 21.11 16.19 -11.40
N GLU A 195 22.01 17.08 -11.84
CA GLU A 195 21.64 18.33 -12.50
C GLU A 195 20.79 18.07 -13.76
N LEU A 196 21.17 17.11 -14.59
CA LEU A 196 20.40 16.74 -15.79
C LEU A 196 19.02 16.19 -15.44
N TYR A 197 18.95 15.32 -14.42
CA TYR A 197 17.69 14.73 -13.98
C TYR A 197 16.77 15.79 -13.35
N ALA A 198 17.34 16.76 -12.62
CA ALA A 198 16.61 17.91 -12.13
C ALA A 198 16.11 18.82 -13.27
N GLU A 199 16.93 19.08 -14.30
CA GLU A 199 16.53 19.81 -15.52
C GLU A 199 15.37 19.13 -16.27
N TRP A 200 15.29 17.80 -16.19
CA TRP A 200 14.17 17.03 -16.74
C TRP A 200 12.94 16.96 -15.83
N GLY A 201 13.02 17.42 -14.58
CA GLY A 201 11.90 17.31 -13.65
C GLY A 201 11.73 15.92 -13.01
N VAL A 202 12.77 15.10 -12.93
CA VAL A 202 12.70 13.80 -12.23
C VAL A 202 12.44 14.00 -10.74
N ASP A 203 11.53 13.23 -10.14
CA ASP A 203 11.16 13.25 -8.71
C ASP A 203 11.66 12.01 -7.95
N PHE A 204 11.99 10.94 -8.68
CA PHE A 204 12.34 9.64 -8.11
C PHE A 204 13.42 8.97 -8.94
N VAL A 205 14.43 8.39 -8.28
CA VAL A 205 15.46 7.60 -8.94
C VAL A 205 15.64 6.26 -8.22
N LYS A 206 15.50 5.17 -8.97
CA LYS A 206 15.92 3.82 -8.56
C LYS A 206 17.30 3.54 -9.13
N ILE A 207 18.27 3.18 -8.30
CA ILE A 207 19.63 2.89 -8.77
C ILE A 207 20.02 1.47 -8.40
N ASP A 208 20.28 0.68 -9.44
CA ASP A 208 20.71 -0.69 -9.33
C ASP A 208 22.22 -0.82 -9.16
N ASP A 209 22.66 -2.02 -8.72
CA ASP A 209 24.04 -2.35 -8.41
C ASP A 209 24.60 -1.48 -7.27
N LEU A 210 23.76 -1.10 -6.29
CA LEU A 210 24.17 -0.37 -5.08
C LEU A 210 24.01 -1.18 -3.80
N SER A 211 22.97 -2.01 -3.72
CA SER A 211 22.60 -2.71 -2.48
C SER A 211 23.32 -4.06 -2.34
N ARG A 212 23.45 -4.83 -3.43
CA ARG A 212 24.20 -6.10 -3.48
C ARG A 212 25.13 -6.14 -4.71
N PRO A 213 26.47 -6.13 -4.52
CA PRO A 213 27.16 -5.87 -3.27
C PRO A 213 26.95 -4.42 -2.78
N TYR A 214 27.14 -4.15 -1.48
CA TYR A 214 26.80 -2.83 -0.91
C TYR A 214 27.88 -1.76 -1.20
N HIS A 215 27.54 -0.73 -2.00
CA HIS A 215 28.47 0.27 -2.53
C HIS A 215 28.48 1.61 -1.74
N THR A 216 28.83 1.54 -0.46
CA THR A 216 28.87 2.69 0.49
C THR A 216 29.33 4.02 -0.14
N ALA A 217 30.52 4.07 -0.76
CA ALA A 217 31.10 5.32 -1.26
C ALA A 217 30.32 5.95 -2.42
N GLU A 218 29.71 5.14 -3.29
CA GLU A 218 28.89 5.68 -4.39
C GLU A 218 27.51 6.11 -3.89
N ILE A 219 26.94 5.41 -2.91
CA ILE A 219 25.72 5.86 -2.21
C ILE A 219 25.92 7.26 -1.61
N GLU A 220 27.05 7.50 -0.94
CA GLU A 220 27.38 8.83 -0.38
C GLU A 220 27.53 9.91 -1.46
N MET A 221 28.20 9.61 -2.59
CA MET A 221 28.35 10.57 -3.70
C MET A 221 27.00 10.89 -4.36
N ILE A 222 26.16 9.88 -4.53
CA ILE A 222 24.81 10.00 -5.08
C ILE A 222 23.93 10.86 -4.17
N ARG A 223 23.92 10.58 -2.86
CA ARG A 223 23.20 11.40 -1.86
C ARG A 223 23.58 12.87 -1.97
N LYS A 224 24.89 13.16 -1.97
CA LYS A 224 25.41 14.53 -2.14
C LYS A 224 25.00 15.16 -3.46
N ALA A 225 25.02 14.40 -4.56
CA ALA A 225 24.64 14.91 -5.86
C ALA A 225 23.15 15.26 -5.93
N ILE A 226 22.28 14.44 -5.31
CA ILE A 226 20.86 14.77 -5.17
C ILE A 226 20.68 16.02 -4.29
N ASP A 227 21.35 16.09 -3.14
CA ASP A 227 21.24 17.26 -2.25
C ASP A 227 21.72 18.56 -2.91
N HIS A 228 22.66 18.47 -3.86
CA HIS A 228 23.18 19.62 -4.61
C HIS A 228 22.34 20.00 -5.84
N CYS A 229 21.50 19.12 -6.39
CA CYS A 229 20.81 19.39 -7.65
C CYS A 229 19.67 20.41 -7.55
N GLY A 230 19.30 20.82 -6.32
CA GLY A 230 18.28 21.83 -6.07
C GLY A 230 16.83 21.33 -6.22
N ARG A 231 16.62 20.04 -6.49
CA ARG A 231 15.30 19.42 -6.63
C ARG A 231 15.14 18.26 -5.65
N PRO A 232 13.99 18.12 -4.95
CA PRO A 232 13.68 16.91 -4.18
C PRO A 232 13.60 15.68 -5.09
N ILE A 233 14.51 14.71 -4.89
CA ILE A 233 14.52 13.44 -5.62
C ILE A 233 14.59 12.29 -4.61
N VAL A 234 13.54 11.48 -4.57
CA VAL A 234 13.46 10.27 -3.74
C VAL A 234 14.48 9.25 -4.26
N LEU A 235 15.32 8.71 -3.37
CA LEU A 235 16.33 7.71 -3.73
C LEU A 235 15.90 6.30 -3.31
N SER A 236 15.76 5.42 -4.29
CA SER A 236 15.62 3.96 -4.13
C SER A 236 16.93 3.27 -4.54
N ILE A 237 17.41 2.30 -3.73
CA ILE A 237 18.61 1.52 -4.03
C ILE A 237 18.34 0.01 -4.15
N SER A 238 18.98 -0.62 -5.12
CA SER A 238 18.66 -1.97 -5.61
C SER A 238 19.92 -2.63 -6.24
N PRO A 239 19.90 -3.92 -6.61
CA PRO A 239 19.01 -4.97 -6.11
C PRO A 239 19.39 -5.41 -4.70
N GLY A 240 18.49 -6.09 -4.01
CA GLY A 240 18.77 -6.68 -2.70
C GLY A 240 19.56 -8.00 -2.80
N GLU A 241 19.91 -8.63 -1.68
CA GLU A 241 19.57 -8.18 -0.32
C GLU A 241 20.53 -7.10 0.19
N THR A 242 20.01 -5.92 0.57
CA THR A 242 20.79 -4.96 1.37
C THR A 242 21.27 -5.65 2.67
N PRO A 243 22.55 -5.57 3.05
CA PRO A 243 23.02 -6.22 4.27
C PRO A 243 22.47 -5.53 5.53
N LEU A 244 21.96 -6.31 6.49
CA LEU A 244 21.39 -5.77 7.74
C LEU A 244 22.40 -4.95 8.56
N GLU A 245 23.69 -5.31 8.52
CA GLU A 245 24.75 -4.56 9.18
C GLU A 245 24.99 -3.15 8.60
N LYS A 246 24.31 -2.80 7.50
CA LYS A 246 24.36 -1.48 6.85
C LYS A 246 23.16 -0.60 7.16
N VAL A 247 22.27 -1.03 8.06
CA VAL A 247 21.02 -0.32 8.35
C VAL A 247 21.21 1.14 8.78
N ASP A 248 22.19 1.43 9.65
CA ASP A 248 22.47 2.79 10.12
C ASP A 248 22.92 3.71 8.96
N HIS A 249 23.65 3.14 8.00
CA HIS A 249 24.11 3.88 6.83
C HIS A 249 22.98 4.09 5.82
N VAL A 250 22.23 3.04 5.46
CA VAL A 250 21.19 3.16 4.44
C VAL A 250 20.07 4.11 4.86
N LYS A 251 19.66 4.07 6.15
CA LYS A 251 18.63 4.96 6.72
C LYS A 251 19.02 6.45 6.71
N THR A 252 20.29 6.77 6.53
CA THR A 252 20.76 8.16 6.47
C THR A 252 21.05 8.64 5.06
N HIS A 253 20.86 7.80 4.03
CA HIS A 253 21.23 8.11 2.65
C HIS A 253 20.16 7.76 1.60
N ALA A 254 19.30 6.77 1.84
CA ALA A 254 18.26 6.37 0.89
C ALA A 254 16.86 6.50 1.51
N ASN A 255 15.88 6.84 0.67
CA ASN A 255 14.48 6.85 1.07
C ASN A 255 13.89 5.44 1.09
N MET A 256 14.39 4.54 0.24
CA MET A 256 14.02 3.13 0.25
C MET A 256 15.14 2.23 -0.26
N TRP A 257 15.16 0.97 0.17
CA TRP A 257 16.18 -0.02 -0.22
C TRP A 257 15.63 -1.44 -0.28
N ARG A 258 15.97 -2.15 -1.34
CA ARG A 258 15.54 -3.54 -1.57
C ARG A 258 16.04 -4.50 -0.49
N THR A 259 15.11 -5.15 0.20
CA THR A 259 15.41 -6.16 1.23
C THR A 259 15.60 -7.56 0.65
N VAL A 260 15.15 -7.78 -0.58
CA VAL A 260 15.25 -9.03 -1.34
C VAL A 260 15.83 -8.80 -2.74
N ASP A 261 16.35 -9.85 -3.36
CA ASP A 261 16.54 -9.87 -4.82
C ASP A 261 15.18 -9.85 -5.56
N ASP A 262 15.17 -9.80 -6.89
CA ASP A 262 13.94 -9.49 -7.64
C ASP A 262 12.77 -10.42 -7.31
N PHE A 263 11.65 -9.82 -6.89
CA PHE A 263 10.43 -10.51 -6.49
C PHE A 263 9.48 -10.73 -7.67
N TRP A 264 8.92 -11.94 -7.78
CA TRP A 264 8.01 -12.34 -8.85
C TRP A 264 6.78 -13.09 -8.31
N ASP A 265 5.85 -13.40 -9.21
CA ASP A 265 4.53 -13.96 -8.96
C ASP A 265 4.52 -15.45 -8.61
N ASN A 266 5.36 -15.88 -7.67
CA ASN A 266 5.36 -17.26 -7.17
C ASN A 266 5.30 -17.35 -5.64
N TRP A 267 4.69 -18.43 -5.17
CA TRP A 267 4.44 -18.62 -3.74
C TRP A 267 5.73 -18.75 -2.93
N SER A 268 6.76 -19.44 -3.44
CA SER A 268 8.01 -19.66 -2.73
C SER A 268 8.66 -18.33 -2.31
N GLN A 269 8.72 -17.37 -3.23
CA GLN A 269 9.21 -16.02 -2.95
C GLN A 269 8.29 -15.27 -2.00
N LEU A 270 6.97 -15.32 -2.18
CA LEU A 270 6.01 -14.67 -1.26
C LEU A 270 6.10 -15.24 0.16
N ASN A 271 6.28 -16.55 0.30
CA ASN A 271 6.44 -17.22 1.57
C ASN A 271 7.77 -16.83 2.25
N TYR A 272 8.87 -16.71 1.48
CA TYR A 272 10.16 -16.25 1.99
C TYR A 272 10.07 -14.81 2.53
N GLN A 273 9.25 -13.95 1.92
CA GLN A 273 9.09 -12.55 2.32
C GLN A 273 8.59 -12.38 3.75
N PHE A 274 7.83 -13.33 4.31
CA PHE A 274 7.45 -13.25 5.74
C PHE A 274 8.66 -13.18 6.67
N GLN A 275 9.70 -13.97 6.39
CA GLN A 275 10.92 -13.95 7.17
C GLN A 275 11.72 -12.65 6.94
N VAL A 276 11.77 -12.16 5.70
CA VAL A 276 12.49 -10.93 5.35
C VAL A 276 11.83 -9.71 5.99
N CYS A 277 10.52 -9.55 5.83
CA CYS A 277 9.74 -8.47 6.43
C CYS A 277 9.89 -8.48 7.95
N ALA A 278 9.81 -9.64 8.60
CA ALA A 278 9.98 -9.73 10.05
C ALA A 278 11.38 -9.28 10.52
N LYS A 279 12.45 -9.56 9.75
CA LYS A 279 13.81 -9.09 10.05
C LYS A 279 13.95 -7.57 9.92
N TRP A 280 13.27 -6.97 8.94
CA TRP A 280 13.40 -5.55 8.62
C TRP A 280 12.41 -4.64 9.36
N ALA A 281 11.33 -5.19 9.93
CA ALA A 281 10.29 -4.43 10.61
C ALA A 281 10.79 -3.46 11.69
N PRO A 282 11.81 -3.79 12.52
CA PRO A 282 12.35 -2.86 13.51
C PRO A 282 12.97 -1.58 12.94
N TYR A 283 13.23 -1.53 11.64
CA TYR A 283 13.95 -0.45 10.98
C TYR A 283 13.06 0.48 10.15
N ILE A 284 11.77 0.19 10.04
CA ILE A 284 10.78 1.06 9.41
C ILE A 284 10.81 2.43 10.10
N ALA A 285 10.92 3.51 9.33
CA ALA A 285 10.81 4.87 9.84
C ALA A 285 10.31 5.84 8.76
N PRO A 286 9.58 6.90 9.13
CA PRO A 286 9.17 7.95 8.19
C PRO A 286 10.36 8.46 7.36
N GLY A 287 10.19 8.54 6.04
CA GLY A 287 11.25 8.96 5.12
C GLY A 287 12.21 7.87 4.67
N THR A 288 12.23 6.69 5.31
CA THR A 288 13.20 5.61 5.07
C THR A 288 12.57 4.22 5.17
N TRP A 289 12.37 3.55 4.05
CA TRP A 289 11.52 2.36 3.94
C TRP A 289 12.28 1.12 3.45
N PRO A 290 12.33 0.05 4.26
CA PRO A 290 12.70 -1.26 3.72
C PRO A 290 11.72 -1.67 2.62
N ASP A 291 12.25 -2.06 1.46
CA ASP A 291 11.47 -2.33 0.25
C ASP A 291 11.39 -3.83 -0.05
N ALA A 292 10.19 -4.39 0.07
CA ALA A 292 9.89 -5.78 -0.27
C ALA A 292 9.75 -6.01 -1.79
N ASP A 293 10.07 -4.99 -2.61
CA ASP A 293 10.03 -4.97 -4.07
C ASP A 293 8.61 -4.80 -4.66
N MET A 294 8.57 -4.70 -5.99
CA MET A 294 7.40 -4.42 -6.80
C MET A 294 6.28 -5.46 -6.64
N LEU A 295 5.06 -5.07 -7.02
CA LEU A 295 3.85 -5.90 -6.95
C LEU A 295 3.61 -6.53 -8.34
N PRO A 296 3.92 -7.83 -8.55
CA PRO A 296 3.73 -8.52 -9.82
C PRO A 296 2.25 -8.91 -10.00
N LEU A 297 1.38 -7.90 -10.05
CA LEU A 297 -0.07 -8.00 -10.16
C LEU A 297 -0.55 -7.61 -11.55
N GLY A 298 -1.75 -8.06 -11.91
CA GLY A 298 -2.37 -7.75 -13.19
C GLY A 298 -1.67 -8.45 -14.34
N LYS A 299 -1.56 -7.77 -15.48
CA LYS A 299 -0.91 -8.28 -16.69
C LYS A 299 0.59 -7.95 -16.67
N ILE A 300 1.44 -8.97 -16.60
CA ILE A 300 2.90 -8.86 -16.53
C ILE A 300 3.58 -9.63 -17.68
N SER A 301 4.89 -9.46 -17.79
CA SER A 301 5.78 -10.11 -18.75
C SER A 301 5.36 -9.98 -20.22
N ILE A 302 4.64 -8.93 -20.61
CA ILE A 302 4.35 -8.61 -22.01
C ILE A 302 5.64 -8.59 -22.83
N ARG A 303 6.67 -7.96 -22.26
CA ARG A 303 8.07 -8.01 -22.72
C ARG A 303 9.04 -8.07 -21.53
N GLY A 304 8.58 -8.70 -20.46
CA GLY A 304 9.29 -8.75 -19.18
C GLY A 304 10.58 -9.56 -19.24
N GLU A 305 11.32 -9.47 -18.15
CA GLU A 305 12.61 -10.14 -18.01
C GLU A 305 12.48 -11.65 -17.71
N ARG A 306 11.33 -12.08 -17.15
CA ARG A 306 11.07 -13.46 -16.73
C ARG A 306 9.74 -14.00 -17.26
N GLY A 307 9.80 -15.18 -17.84
CA GLY A 307 8.65 -15.93 -18.35
C GLY A 307 7.95 -15.26 -19.53
N GLU A 308 6.95 -15.96 -20.06
CA GLU A 308 6.07 -15.46 -21.12
C GLU A 308 5.03 -14.46 -20.59
N GLU A 309 4.42 -13.72 -21.52
CA GLU A 309 3.31 -12.81 -21.24
C GLU A 309 2.18 -13.53 -20.49
N ARG A 310 1.80 -13.00 -19.33
CA ARG A 310 0.79 -13.64 -18.48
C ARG A 310 0.03 -12.66 -17.61
N TRP A 311 -1.10 -13.13 -17.11
CA TRP A 311 -1.63 -12.59 -15.85
C TRP A 311 -0.80 -13.15 -14.70
N THR A 312 -0.70 -12.41 -13.61
CA THR A 312 -0.03 -12.90 -12.40
C THR A 312 -0.43 -14.34 -12.07
N ASN A 313 0.56 -15.19 -11.81
CA ASN A 313 0.37 -16.56 -11.39
C ASN A 313 -0.13 -16.65 -9.95
N PHE A 314 -0.07 -15.54 -9.18
CA PHE A 314 -0.71 -15.49 -7.88
C PHE A 314 -2.22 -15.69 -7.97
N THR A 315 -2.69 -16.72 -7.28
CA THR A 315 -4.09 -16.91 -6.95
C THR A 315 -4.64 -15.69 -6.20
N ARG A 316 -5.97 -15.56 -6.14
CA ARG A 316 -6.58 -14.42 -5.46
C ARG A 316 -6.22 -14.34 -3.97
N ASP A 317 -6.08 -15.49 -3.31
CA ASP A 317 -5.69 -15.55 -1.91
C ASP A 317 -4.24 -15.08 -1.71
N GLU A 318 -3.33 -15.47 -2.60
CA GLU A 318 -1.94 -15.02 -2.60
C GLU A 318 -1.81 -13.53 -2.89
N GLN A 319 -2.61 -12.99 -3.81
CA GLN A 319 -2.66 -11.54 -4.06
C GLN A 319 -3.06 -10.77 -2.78
N TYR A 320 -4.09 -11.22 -2.06
CA TYR A 320 -4.46 -10.62 -0.77
C TYR A 320 -3.39 -10.82 0.30
N THR A 321 -2.73 -11.98 0.32
CA THR A 321 -1.63 -12.28 1.25
C THR A 321 -0.42 -11.38 1.01
N MET A 322 -0.01 -11.18 -0.23
CA MET A 322 1.01 -10.21 -0.60
C MET A 322 0.58 -8.80 -0.20
N MET A 323 -0.61 -8.35 -0.59
CA MET A 323 -1.09 -7.00 -0.24
C MET A 323 -1.17 -6.80 1.29
N ASN A 324 -1.65 -7.79 2.05
CA ASN A 324 -1.71 -7.73 3.50
C ASN A 324 -0.32 -7.64 4.13
N LEU A 325 0.65 -8.43 3.65
CA LEU A 325 2.02 -8.39 4.14
C LEU A 325 2.69 -7.05 3.80
N TRP A 326 2.66 -6.61 2.54
CA TRP A 326 3.30 -5.34 2.12
C TRP A 326 2.71 -4.14 2.88
N THR A 327 1.38 -4.08 3.00
CA THR A 327 0.71 -2.94 3.63
C THR A 327 0.91 -2.91 5.14
N ILE A 328 0.83 -4.05 5.85
CA ILE A 328 1.08 -4.08 7.29
C ILE A 328 2.57 -3.98 7.63
N PHE A 329 3.46 -4.35 6.72
CA PHE A 329 4.91 -4.13 6.85
C PHE A 329 5.33 -2.70 6.46
N LYS A 330 4.49 -1.95 5.76
CA LYS A 330 4.81 -0.61 5.20
C LYS A 330 5.92 -0.63 4.15
N SER A 331 5.94 -1.65 3.29
CA SER A 331 6.75 -1.63 2.07
C SER A 331 6.22 -0.56 1.11
N PRO A 332 7.07 0.13 0.35
CA PRO A 332 6.65 0.87 -0.83
C PRO A 332 5.77 -0.02 -1.74
N LEU A 333 4.78 0.58 -2.39
CA LEU A 333 3.83 -0.13 -3.27
C LEU A 333 4.06 0.31 -4.72
N MET A 334 4.88 -0.44 -5.45
CA MET A 334 5.15 -0.19 -6.87
C MET A 334 4.46 -1.25 -7.72
N PHE A 335 3.36 -0.90 -8.38
CA PHE A 335 2.65 -1.81 -9.28
C PHE A 335 3.50 -2.15 -10.52
N GLY A 336 3.75 -3.43 -10.78
CA GLY A 336 4.60 -3.89 -11.90
C GLY A 336 3.85 -4.23 -13.19
N GLY A 337 2.54 -4.49 -13.13
CA GLY A 337 1.73 -4.83 -14.30
C GLY A 337 1.38 -3.64 -15.21
N ASP A 338 0.78 -3.94 -16.35
CA ASP A 338 0.22 -2.94 -17.26
C ASP A 338 -1.17 -2.47 -16.76
N LEU A 339 -1.21 -1.30 -16.11
CA LEU A 339 -2.40 -0.75 -15.47
C LEU A 339 -3.62 -0.62 -16.40
N PRO A 340 -3.52 -0.12 -17.65
CA PRO A 340 -4.61 -0.09 -18.61
C PRO A 340 -5.35 -1.42 -18.82
N GLN A 341 -4.70 -2.55 -18.59
CA GLN A 341 -5.29 -3.88 -18.74
C GLN A 341 -5.92 -4.43 -17.46
N ASN A 342 -5.84 -3.73 -16.32
CA ASN A 342 -6.37 -4.22 -15.05
C ASN A 342 -7.85 -4.59 -15.14
N ASP A 343 -8.19 -5.71 -14.49
CA ASP A 343 -9.56 -6.05 -14.20
C ASP A 343 -10.04 -5.38 -12.90
N LYS A 344 -11.35 -5.48 -12.62
CA LYS A 344 -11.95 -4.89 -11.41
C LYS A 344 -11.40 -5.52 -10.12
N ALA A 345 -11.02 -6.79 -10.16
CA ALA A 345 -10.49 -7.47 -8.98
C ALA A 345 -9.09 -6.95 -8.66
N THR A 346 -8.22 -6.75 -9.64
CA THR A 346 -6.93 -6.08 -9.46
C THR A 346 -7.12 -4.64 -8.99
N ASP A 347 -7.99 -3.84 -9.61
CA ASP A 347 -8.29 -2.46 -9.18
C ASP A 347 -8.74 -2.39 -7.70
N SER A 348 -9.53 -3.36 -7.23
CA SER A 348 -9.99 -3.38 -5.83
C SER A 348 -8.87 -3.58 -4.81
N LEU A 349 -7.73 -4.18 -5.20
CA LEU A 349 -6.55 -4.29 -4.33
C LEU A 349 -5.88 -2.92 -4.13
N LEU A 350 -5.98 -2.03 -5.11
CA LEU A 350 -5.27 -0.76 -5.16
C LEU A 350 -6.10 0.43 -4.62
N THR A 351 -7.40 0.23 -4.37
CA THR A 351 -8.36 1.32 -4.10
C THR A 351 -9.07 1.23 -2.74
N ASN A 352 -8.68 0.27 -1.89
CA ASN A 352 -9.26 0.16 -0.55
C ASN A 352 -8.67 1.20 0.42
N ARG A 353 -9.44 2.23 0.76
CA ARG A 353 -9.02 3.33 1.64
C ARG A 353 -8.65 2.89 3.05
N ASP A 354 -9.34 1.91 3.63
CA ASP A 354 -9.06 1.45 5.00
C ASP A 354 -7.68 0.76 5.05
N VAL A 355 -7.37 -0.06 4.04
CA VAL A 355 -6.06 -0.74 3.92
C VAL A 355 -4.94 0.25 3.65
N LEU A 356 -5.17 1.20 2.72
CA LEU A 356 -4.19 2.24 2.41
C LEU A 356 -3.97 3.22 3.57
N TYR A 357 -5.02 3.51 4.35
CA TYR A 357 -4.90 4.28 5.58
C TYR A 357 -3.96 3.58 6.57
N MET A 358 -4.16 2.28 6.82
CA MET A 358 -3.24 1.49 7.65
C MET A 358 -1.82 1.56 7.09
N HIS A 359 -1.62 1.32 5.79
CA HIS A 359 -0.31 1.40 5.16
C HIS A 359 0.39 2.75 5.43
N HIS A 360 -0.29 3.88 5.24
CA HIS A 360 0.29 5.21 5.44
C HIS A 360 0.55 5.53 6.92
N TYR A 361 -0.44 5.28 7.78
CA TYR A 361 -0.49 5.91 9.10
C TYR A 361 -0.29 4.95 10.28
N SER A 362 -0.32 3.63 10.08
CA SER A 362 -0.04 2.70 11.17
C SER A 362 1.38 2.85 11.70
N ALA A 363 1.56 2.49 12.98
CA ALA A 363 2.83 2.50 13.67
C ALA A 363 3.09 1.15 14.38
N ASN A 364 4.33 0.93 14.84
CA ASN A 364 4.71 -0.27 15.61
C ASN A 364 4.39 -1.61 14.87
N ASN A 365 4.58 -1.59 13.56
CA ASN A 365 4.36 -2.70 12.64
C ASN A 365 5.34 -3.84 12.95
N ARG A 366 4.81 -5.03 13.26
CA ARG A 366 5.65 -6.18 13.67
C ARG A 366 4.95 -7.52 13.49
N GLN A 367 5.74 -8.58 13.34
CA GLN A 367 5.28 -9.94 13.52
C GLN A 367 5.08 -10.22 15.01
N LEU A 368 3.88 -10.64 15.41
CA LEU A 368 3.56 -11.03 16.79
C LEU A 368 3.89 -12.49 17.06
N SER A 369 3.55 -13.38 16.13
CA SER A 369 3.78 -14.81 16.28
C SER A 369 3.95 -15.51 14.94
N LYS A 370 4.73 -16.59 14.97
CA LYS A 370 4.81 -17.62 13.92
C LYS A 370 4.77 -18.98 14.60
N ARG A 371 3.74 -19.79 14.32
CA ARG A 371 3.57 -21.16 14.87
C ARG A 371 2.97 -22.02 13.77
N ASP A 372 3.54 -23.21 13.56
CA ASP A 372 3.18 -24.11 12.46
C ASP A 372 3.25 -23.37 11.11
N ASN A 373 2.11 -23.21 10.44
CA ASN A 373 1.95 -22.47 9.18
C ASN A 373 1.18 -21.15 9.38
N HIS A 374 1.03 -20.68 10.62
CA HIS A 374 0.27 -19.48 10.93
C HIS A 374 1.18 -18.35 11.36
N ILE A 375 1.00 -17.21 10.70
CA ILE A 375 1.72 -15.98 11.01
C ILE A 375 0.71 -14.91 11.38
N VAL A 376 1.01 -14.16 12.44
CA VAL A 376 0.22 -13.02 12.88
C VAL A 376 1.10 -11.78 12.87
N TRP A 377 0.66 -10.76 12.13
CA TRP A 377 1.23 -9.42 12.17
C TRP A 377 0.26 -8.45 12.83
N ALA A 378 0.80 -7.42 13.48
CA ALA A 378 0.01 -6.34 14.00
C ALA A 378 0.68 -4.98 13.84
N ALA A 379 -0.16 -3.95 13.87
CA ALA A 379 0.24 -2.56 13.93
C ALA A 379 -0.76 -1.77 14.79
N ASP A 380 -0.33 -0.61 15.27
CA ASP A 380 -1.14 0.30 16.06
C ASP A 380 -1.78 1.36 15.16
N ASP A 381 -3.00 1.79 15.47
CA ASP A 381 -3.64 2.96 14.87
C ASP A 381 -3.37 4.21 15.74
N PRO A 382 -2.49 5.14 15.31
CA PRO A 382 -2.19 6.34 16.10
C PRO A 382 -3.36 7.33 16.19
N ALA A 383 -4.43 7.19 15.40
CA ALA A 383 -5.55 8.11 15.47
C ALA A 383 -6.51 7.81 16.61
N ASN A 384 -6.57 6.55 17.05
CA ASN A 384 -7.51 6.16 18.10
C ASN A 384 -7.10 4.91 18.89
N GLY A 385 -5.86 4.43 18.85
CA GLY A 385 -5.39 3.35 19.72
C GLY A 385 -5.97 1.96 19.41
N ASP A 386 -6.71 1.80 18.31
CA ASP A 386 -7.09 0.49 17.77
C ASP A 386 -5.86 -0.31 17.30
N LYS A 387 -6.08 -1.59 17.02
CA LYS A 387 -5.06 -2.49 16.46
C LYS A 387 -5.44 -2.95 15.06
N PHE A 388 -4.49 -2.89 14.14
CA PHE A 388 -4.56 -3.60 12.87
C PHE A 388 -3.91 -4.97 13.02
N VAL A 389 -4.51 -6.00 12.45
CA VAL A 389 -4.04 -7.39 12.56
C VAL A 389 -4.18 -8.09 11.23
N ALA A 390 -3.08 -8.65 10.74
CA ALA A 390 -3.07 -9.55 9.59
C ALA A 390 -2.79 -10.99 10.04
N LEU A 391 -3.68 -11.91 9.68
CA LEU A 391 -3.60 -13.33 9.97
C LEU A 391 -3.30 -14.07 8.66
N PHE A 392 -2.28 -14.92 8.65
CA PHE A 392 -1.84 -15.63 7.45
C PHE A 392 -1.82 -17.12 7.71
N ASN A 393 -2.31 -17.91 6.75
CA ASN A 393 -2.06 -19.34 6.65
C ASN A 393 -1.11 -19.59 5.47
N THR A 394 0.14 -19.93 5.77
CA THR A 394 1.22 -20.12 4.80
C THR A 394 1.44 -21.59 4.41
N GLY A 395 0.51 -22.49 4.75
CA GLY A 395 0.62 -23.91 4.39
C GLY A 395 0.14 -24.19 2.96
N GLY A 396 0.37 -25.42 2.47
CA GLY A 396 -0.49 -26.06 1.45
C GLY A 396 -0.14 -25.97 -0.04
N SER A 397 1.11 -25.74 -0.47
CA SER A 397 1.40 -25.59 -1.92
C SER A 397 2.75 -26.06 -2.45
N GLU A 398 3.54 -26.72 -1.66
CA GLU A 398 4.79 -27.26 -2.18
C GLU A 398 4.54 -28.74 -2.48
N PHE A 399 5.18 -29.29 -3.53
CA PHE A 399 5.24 -30.74 -3.72
C PHE A 399 5.92 -31.43 -2.52
N VAL A 400 6.44 -30.66 -1.56
CA VAL A 400 6.98 -31.04 -0.25
C VAL A 400 6.43 -30.17 0.87
N ASN A 401 6.38 -30.61 2.11
CA ASN A 401 5.98 -29.75 3.24
C ASN A 401 7.21 -29.03 3.81
N THR A 402 7.47 -27.77 3.47
CA THR A 402 8.70 -27.11 3.96
C THR A 402 8.74 -26.75 5.44
N LYS A 403 7.65 -26.89 6.18
CA LYS A 403 7.62 -26.57 7.62
C LYS A 403 8.67 -27.35 8.42
N ASP A 404 8.96 -28.58 7.99
CA ASP A 404 9.85 -29.53 8.66
C ASP A 404 11.24 -29.60 8.00
N ALA A 405 11.57 -28.65 7.12
CA ALA A 405 12.89 -28.60 6.50
C ALA A 405 13.97 -28.33 7.55
N LEU A 406 14.92 -29.26 7.67
CA LEU A 406 16.12 -29.09 8.51
C LEU A 406 17.06 -28.03 7.92
N TYR A 407 16.99 -27.82 6.61
CA TYR A 407 17.77 -26.84 5.86
C TYR A 407 17.01 -26.36 4.63
N ARG A 408 17.21 -25.08 4.31
CA ARG A 408 16.74 -24.41 3.08
C ARG A 408 17.85 -23.52 2.56
N SER A 409 18.19 -23.63 1.28
CA SER A 409 19.19 -22.76 0.67
C SER A 409 18.68 -21.33 0.46
N GLY A 410 17.36 -21.13 0.34
CA GLY A 410 16.78 -20.02 -0.42
C GLY A 410 17.01 -20.21 -1.93
N THR A 411 16.54 -19.28 -2.75
CA THR A 411 16.74 -19.33 -4.20
C THR A 411 18.23 -19.30 -4.55
N ILE A 412 18.69 -20.33 -5.26
CA ILE A 412 19.95 -20.32 -5.99
C ILE A 412 19.61 -20.12 -7.46
N SER A 413 20.05 -18.99 -8.01
CA SER A 413 19.88 -18.63 -9.42
C SER A 413 21.23 -18.27 -10.06
N TYR A 414 21.24 -17.98 -11.35
CA TYR A 414 22.38 -17.38 -12.05
C TYR A 414 22.81 -16.01 -11.46
N LEU A 415 22.02 -15.40 -10.57
CA LEU A 415 22.37 -14.18 -9.83
C LEU A 415 23.03 -14.46 -8.47
N THR A 416 23.04 -15.71 -8.03
CA THR A 416 23.68 -16.16 -6.80
C THR A 416 25.20 -16.25 -7.01
N THR A 417 25.98 -15.69 -6.09
CA THR A 417 27.44 -15.71 -6.19
C THR A 417 27.95 -17.14 -6.27
N GLY A 418 28.64 -17.48 -7.38
CA GLY A 418 29.20 -18.81 -7.61
C GLY A 418 28.17 -19.88 -8.02
N TYR A 419 26.90 -19.51 -8.21
CA TYR A 419 25.77 -20.42 -8.53
C TYR A 419 25.58 -21.55 -7.51
N ALA A 420 26.11 -21.37 -6.29
CA ALA A 420 26.17 -22.42 -5.29
C ALA A 420 26.12 -21.88 -3.85
N LYS A 421 25.81 -22.77 -2.90
CA LYS A 421 25.83 -22.53 -1.46
C LYS A 421 26.22 -23.81 -0.72
N ASP A 422 26.86 -23.68 0.43
CA ASP A 422 27.11 -24.83 1.29
C ASP A 422 25.84 -25.23 2.06
N ALA A 423 25.48 -26.50 2.01
CA ALA A 423 24.49 -27.11 2.88
C ALA A 423 25.22 -27.81 4.05
N ASP A 424 24.89 -27.42 5.27
CA ASP A 424 25.49 -27.94 6.50
C ASP A 424 24.40 -28.09 7.56
N VAL A 425 24.04 -29.33 7.87
CA VAL A 425 22.79 -29.67 8.57
C VAL A 425 23.08 -30.58 9.76
N ASP A 426 22.58 -30.19 10.93
CA ASP A 426 22.60 -31.03 12.14
C ASP A 426 21.51 -32.11 12.02
N LEU A 427 21.89 -33.38 12.18
CA LEU A 427 20.99 -34.53 12.11
C LEU A 427 20.69 -35.14 13.49
N THR A 428 21.15 -34.52 14.57
CA THR A 428 20.92 -35.07 15.91
C THR A 428 19.43 -35.08 16.27
N GLY A 429 18.92 -36.25 16.67
CA GLY A 429 17.53 -36.41 17.11
C GLY A 429 16.51 -36.68 16.00
N MET A 430 16.96 -37.03 14.78
CA MET A 430 16.08 -37.53 13.72
C MET A 430 15.27 -38.75 14.17
N LYS A 431 14.02 -38.83 13.69
CA LYS A 431 13.02 -39.82 14.13
C LYS A 431 12.76 -40.90 13.11
N THR A 432 12.96 -40.60 11.82
CA THR A 432 12.53 -41.51 10.75
C THR A 432 13.59 -42.53 10.35
N GLY A 433 14.86 -42.27 10.67
CA GLY A 433 15.99 -43.03 10.13
C GLY A 433 16.19 -42.79 8.62
N GLN A 434 15.59 -41.74 8.07
CA GLN A 434 15.63 -41.42 6.65
C GLN A 434 16.06 -39.98 6.42
N LEU A 435 16.75 -39.74 5.31
CA LEU A 435 17.17 -38.40 4.88
C LEU A 435 16.64 -38.15 3.48
N ALA A 436 15.86 -37.08 3.32
CA ALA A 436 15.44 -36.61 2.00
C ALA A 436 16.25 -35.39 1.58
N LEU A 437 16.79 -35.45 0.36
CA LEU A 437 17.39 -34.32 -0.35
C LEU A 437 16.39 -33.87 -1.42
N VAL A 438 15.98 -32.61 -1.38
CA VAL A 438 14.91 -32.09 -2.22
C VAL A 438 15.40 -30.86 -2.97
N VAL A 439 15.02 -30.75 -4.25
CA VAL A 439 15.20 -29.53 -5.03
C VAL A 439 13.84 -29.09 -5.56
N SER A 440 13.38 -27.88 -5.19
CA SER A 440 12.25 -27.21 -5.85
C SER A 440 12.72 -26.29 -6.96
N ASP A 441 11.81 -25.98 -7.88
CA ASP A 441 12.00 -25.06 -9.02
C ASP A 441 11.91 -23.57 -8.63
N ASP A 442 11.80 -23.26 -7.32
CA ASP A 442 11.54 -21.91 -6.82
C ASP A 442 10.36 -21.16 -7.50
N GLY A 443 9.45 -21.90 -8.16
CA GLY A 443 8.23 -21.39 -8.76
C GLY A 443 8.37 -20.52 -10.02
N ASP A 444 9.47 -20.58 -10.78
CA ASP A 444 9.63 -19.83 -12.04
C ASP A 444 9.16 -20.59 -13.32
N GLY A 445 8.92 -21.89 -13.22
CA GLY A 445 8.56 -22.76 -14.35
C GLY A 445 9.38 -24.06 -14.36
N TYR A 446 9.40 -24.80 -15.48
CA TYR A 446 10.14 -26.07 -15.61
C TYR A 446 11.32 -26.01 -16.61
N ASP A 447 11.87 -24.83 -16.90
CA ASP A 447 12.82 -24.69 -18.01
C ASP A 447 14.28 -24.59 -17.54
N SER A 448 14.98 -25.74 -17.62
CA SER A 448 16.43 -25.90 -17.41
C SER A 448 16.91 -25.77 -15.97
N ASP A 449 16.08 -26.14 -15.00
CA ASP A 449 16.41 -26.14 -13.57
C ASP A 449 17.23 -27.36 -13.16
N HIS A 450 18.40 -27.47 -13.77
CA HIS A 450 19.35 -28.53 -13.47
C HIS A 450 20.15 -28.15 -12.23
N ALA A 451 20.17 -29.04 -11.26
CA ALA A 451 20.69 -28.80 -9.93
C ALA A 451 21.57 -29.96 -9.48
N ASP A 452 22.67 -29.61 -8.83
CA ASP A 452 23.69 -30.54 -8.36
C ASP A 452 23.78 -30.54 -6.84
N TRP A 453 23.67 -31.74 -6.27
CA TRP A 453 24.15 -32.06 -4.92
C TRP A 453 25.58 -32.59 -5.02
N ILE A 454 26.57 -31.74 -4.78
CA ILE A 454 28.00 -32.07 -4.84
C ILE A 454 28.49 -32.56 -3.48
N ASP A 455 29.24 -33.67 -3.49
CA ASP A 455 29.79 -34.29 -2.29
C ASP A 455 28.80 -34.48 -1.12
N PRO A 456 27.60 -35.06 -1.34
CA PRO A 456 26.63 -35.29 -0.28
C PRO A 456 27.12 -36.36 0.71
N VAL A 457 27.46 -35.94 1.92
CA VAL A 457 28.10 -36.77 2.96
C VAL A 457 27.33 -36.70 4.28
N VAL A 458 27.08 -37.86 4.87
CA VAL A 458 26.55 -38.00 6.24
C VAL A 458 27.69 -38.38 7.19
N THR A 459 27.84 -37.65 8.29
CA THR A 459 28.79 -37.97 9.37
C THR A 459 28.06 -38.65 10.53
N LEU A 460 28.64 -39.73 11.06
CA LEU A 460 28.13 -40.47 12.20
C LEU A 460 28.77 -39.99 13.51
N ALA A 461 28.14 -40.33 14.64
CA ALA A 461 28.59 -39.93 15.98
C ALA A 461 30.03 -40.38 16.34
N ASP A 462 30.54 -41.43 15.69
CA ASP A 462 31.92 -41.91 15.86
C ASP A 462 32.94 -41.20 14.96
N GLY A 463 32.50 -40.23 14.15
CA GLY A 463 33.32 -39.47 13.21
C GLY A 463 33.52 -40.14 11.86
N SER A 464 32.98 -41.33 11.62
CA SER A 464 32.98 -41.96 10.30
C SER A 464 31.97 -41.30 9.36
N THR A 465 32.19 -41.41 8.04
CA THR A 465 31.38 -40.73 7.02
C THR A 465 30.81 -41.70 6.00
N ILE A 466 29.60 -41.42 5.53
CA ILE A 466 28.91 -42.13 4.45
C ILE A 466 28.73 -41.17 3.29
N LYS A 467 29.25 -41.52 2.11
CA LYS A 467 28.89 -40.83 0.87
C LYS A 467 27.54 -41.33 0.39
N LEU A 468 26.60 -40.42 0.14
CA LEU A 468 25.27 -40.83 -0.30
C LEU A 468 25.30 -41.43 -1.71
N THR A 469 26.23 -40.99 -2.57
CA THR A 469 26.46 -41.55 -3.92
C THR A 469 26.85 -43.04 -3.95
N ASP A 470 27.38 -43.58 -2.85
CA ASP A 470 27.68 -45.01 -2.69
C ASP A 470 26.46 -45.82 -2.17
N ARG A 471 25.34 -45.15 -1.89
CA ARG A 471 24.08 -45.74 -1.42
C ARG A 471 23.04 -45.70 -2.53
N LYS A 472 22.22 -46.76 -2.57
CA LYS A 472 21.01 -46.75 -3.37
C LYS A 472 19.95 -45.94 -2.63
N TYR A 473 19.44 -44.89 -3.24
CA TYR A 473 18.25 -44.19 -2.72
C TYR A 473 17.05 -45.14 -2.74
N LEU A 474 16.18 -44.99 -1.75
CA LEU A 474 14.88 -45.68 -1.66
C LEU A 474 13.94 -45.17 -2.74
N ARG A 475 13.94 -43.85 -2.93
CA ARG A 475 13.12 -43.15 -3.90
C ARG A 475 13.95 -42.02 -4.51
N GLY A 476 13.85 -41.91 -5.83
CA GLY A 476 14.46 -40.86 -6.61
C GLY A 476 13.44 -40.36 -7.60
N THR A 477 13.05 -39.10 -7.52
CA THR A 477 12.25 -38.44 -8.57
C THR A 477 13.01 -37.25 -9.11
N CYS A 478 12.69 -36.89 -10.34
CA CYS A 478 13.32 -35.82 -11.09
C CYS A 478 12.20 -35.14 -11.86
N GLY A 479 12.04 -33.82 -11.77
CA GLY A 479 10.93 -33.14 -12.44
C GLY A 479 10.94 -33.36 -13.96
N TRP A 480 12.13 -33.50 -14.53
CA TRP A 480 12.35 -33.91 -15.91
C TRP A 480 13.63 -34.75 -16.05
N GLY A 481 13.66 -35.67 -17.01
CA GLY A 481 14.81 -36.53 -17.26
C GLY A 481 15.02 -37.61 -16.19
N SER A 482 16.27 -38.06 -16.03
CA SER A 482 16.64 -39.09 -15.05
C SER A 482 17.76 -38.59 -14.15
N ILE A 483 17.69 -38.90 -12.86
CA ILE A 483 18.72 -38.57 -11.87
C ILE A 483 20.11 -39.00 -12.37
N GLY A 484 21.01 -38.03 -12.47
CA GLY A 484 22.42 -38.26 -12.76
C GLY A 484 23.16 -38.63 -11.49
N VAL A 485 23.94 -39.71 -11.52
CA VAL A 485 24.84 -40.10 -10.41
C VAL A 485 26.27 -39.95 -10.91
N ASN A 486 27.04 -39.05 -10.30
CA ASN A 486 28.40 -38.66 -10.70
C ASN A 486 28.49 -38.18 -12.16
N ARG A 487 27.37 -37.67 -12.68
CA ARG A 487 27.21 -37.10 -14.01
C ARG A 487 25.99 -36.20 -14.01
N ASN A 488 25.96 -35.19 -14.86
CA ASN A 488 24.81 -34.32 -15.03
C ASN A 488 23.68 -34.99 -15.84
N LEU A 489 22.56 -34.29 -16.04
CA LEU A 489 21.38 -34.82 -16.74
C LEU A 489 21.61 -35.13 -18.23
N GLU A 490 22.63 -34.54 -18.84
CA GLU A 490 23.05 -34.83 -20.22
C GLU A 490 24.06 -35.98 -20.31
N GLY A 491 24.51 -36.51 -19.16
CA GLY A 491 25.52 -37.55 -19.07
C GLY A 491 26.98 -37.06 -19.07
N ASN A 492 27.21 -35.75 -19.00
CA ASN A 492 28.52 -35.12 -18.86
C ASN A 492 28.95 -35.06 -17.38
N SER A 493 30.14 -34.53 -17.08
CA SER A 493 30.57 -34.27 -15.69
C SER A 493 29.62 -33.30 -14.99
N LEU A 494 29.37 -33.51 -13.69
CA LEU A 494 28.75 -32.50 -12.82
C LEU A 494 29.58 -31.23 -12.87
N SER A 495 28.92 -30.07 -12.98
CA SER A 495 29.65 -28.81 -13.10
C SER A 495 28.84 -27.65 -12.58
N ILE A 496 29.41 -26.87 -11.65
CA ILE A 496 28.80 -25.64 -11.16
C ILE A 496 29.74 -24.48 -11.47
N ASN A 497 29.22 -23.43 -12.12
CA ASN A 497 29.98 -22.23 -12.49
C ASN A 497 31.32 -22.53 -13.19
N GLY A 498 31.31 -23.52 -14.09
CA GLY A 498 32.46 -23.98 -14.87
C GLY A 498 33.46 -24.86 -14.11
N GLN A 499 33.26 -25.06 -12.79
CA GLN A 499 34.04 -25.98 -11.99
C GLN A 499 33.42 -27.38 -12.04
N LYS A 500 34.23 -28.38 -12.40
CA LYS A 500 33.80 -29.77 -12.51
C LYS A 500 33.95 -30.52 -11.20
N TYR A 501 33.04 -31.47 -10.98
CA TYR A 501 33.02 -32.34 -9.81
C TYR A 501 32.84 -33.80 -10.24
N ASP A 502 33.47 -34.71 -9.48
CA ASP A 502 33.47 -36.15 -9.78
C ASP A 502 32.44 -36.92 -8.96
N ASN A 503 31.83 -36.29 -7.94
CA ASN A 503 30.98 -36.95 -6.96
C ASN A 503 29.76 -36.09 -6.63
N GLY A 504 28.57 -36.64 -6.87
CA GLY A 504 27.31 -35.96 -6.58
C GLY A 504 26.11 -36.54 -7.30
N TYR A 505 24.97 -35.88 -7.11
CA TYR A 505 23.74 -36.15 -7.85
C TYR A 505 23.34 -34.93 -8.67
N ALA A 506 22.98 -35.14 -9.93
CA ALA A 506 22.30 -34.14 -10.74
C ALA A 506 20.82 -34.48 -10.85
N VAL A 507 19.99 -33.46 -10.67
CA VAL A 507 18.54 -33.55 -10.74
C VAL A 507 17.99 -32.37 -11.52
N HIS A 508 16.81 -32.56 -12.10
CA HIS A 508 15.96 -31.45 -12.50
C HIS A 508 15.08 -31.09 -11.30
N ALA A 509 14.87 -29.80 -11.06
CA ALA A 509 14.05 -29.31 -9.96
C ALA A 509 12.62 -29.89 -9.97
N ASN A 510 11.98 -29.81 -8.81
CA ASN A 510 10.89 -30.69 -8.38
C ASN A 510 11.34 -32.16 -8.26
N SER A 511 12.43 -32.36 -7.53
CA SER A 511 13.05 -33.66 -7.29
C SER A 511 13.15 -34.02 -5.81
N ILE A 512 13.22 -35.33 -5.55
CA ILE A 512 13.55 -35.88 -4.24
C ILE A 512 14.50 -37.07 -4.39
N LEU A 513 15.50 -37.14 -3.52
CA LEU A 513 16.32 -38.32 -3.25
C LEU A 513 16.15 -38.71 -1.79
N LEU A 514 15.51 -39.84 -1.53
CA LEU A 514 15.24 -40.36 -0.19
C LEU A 514 16.19 -41.52 0.12
N PHE A 515 16.87 -41.46 1.26
CA PHE A 515 17.83 -42.48 1.72
C PHE A 515 17.46 -43.03 3.09
N ASP A 516 17.71 -44.31 3.33
CA ASP A 516 17.86 -44.81 4.70
C ASP A 516 19.25 -44.40 5.22
N ILE A 517 19.29 -43.89 6.45
CA ILE A 517 20.51 -43.50 7.15
C ILE A 517 20.58 -44.17 8.54
N PRO A 518 21.77 -44.46 9.08
CA PRO A 518 21.90 -45.03 10.41
C PRO A 518 21.37 -44.09 11.51
N GLU A 519 20.76 -44.65 12.56
CA GLU A 519 20.26 -43.88 13.73
C GLU A 519 21.34 -43.04 14.43
N ASN A 520 22.63 -43.40 14.28
CA ASN A 520 23.75 -42.65 14.85
C ASN A 520 24.32 -41.58 13.91
N ALA A 521 23.61 -41.19 12.85
CA ALA A 521 23.95 -40.04 12.02
C ALA A 521 23.79 -38.74 12.83
N VAL A 522 24.73 -37.80 12.67
CA VAL A 522 24.75 -36.53 13.43
C VAL A 522 24.89 -35.29 12.57
N ARG A 523 25.32 -35.41 11.31
CA ARG A 523 25.50 -34.26 10.43
C ARG A 523 25.39 -34.66 8.96
N PHE A 524 24.85 -33.77 8.13
CA PHE A 524 24.89 -33.85 6.67
C PHE A 524 25.56 -32.61 6.09
N THR A 525 26.42 -32.81 5.09
CA THR A 525 27.09 -31.72 4.37
C THR A 525 27.08 -31.97 2.87
N ALA A 526 26.88 -30.91 2.07
CA ALA A 526 27.02 -30.91 0.62
C ALA A 526 27.31 -29.50 0.11
N LEU A 527 27.90 -29.38 -1.09
CA LEU A 527 27.80 -28.14 -1.87
C LEU A 527 26.58 -28.27 -2.79
N VAL A 528 25.68 -27.31 -2.76
CA VAL A 528 24.46 -27.30 -3.57
C VAL A 528 24.53 -26.18 -4.59
N GLY A 529 24.15 -26.41 -5.84
CA GLY A 529 24.15 -25.35 -6.85
C GLY A 529 23.59 -25.73 -8.22
N LEU A 530 23.52 -24.75 -9.11
CA LEU A 530 23.02 -24.95 -10.47
C LEU A 530 24.05 -25.70 -11.31
N ASP A 531 23.63 -26.79 -11.95
CA ASP A 531 24.48 -27.47 -12.93
C ASP A 531 24.58 -26.62 -14.20
N ASN A 532 25.78 -26.60 -14.79
CA ASN A 532 26.05 -25.85 -16.01
C ASN A 532 25.17 -26.29 -17.18
N SER A 533 24.75 -27.57 -17.26
CA SER A 533 23.80 -27.98 -18.29
C SER A 533 22.45 -27.31 -18.15
N GLY A 534 22.08 -26.77 -16.98
CA GLY A 534 20.92 -25.89 -16.83
C GLY A 534 21.26 -24.47 -17.28
N THR A 535 22.29 -23.87 -16.67
CA THR A 535 22.63 -22.45 -16.89
C THR A 535 23.10 -22.13 -18.31
N ASP A 536 23.64 -23.11 -19.04
CA ASP A 536 24.18 -22.94 -20.39
C ASP A 536 23.08 -23.00 -21.48
N GLN A 537 21.84 -23.36 -21.13
CA GLN A 537 20.70 -23.44 -22.07
C GLN A 537 20.11 -22.07 -22.43
N GLY A 538 20.55 -20.99 -21.79
CA GLY A 538 20.10 -19.61 -22.08
C GLY A 538 18.78 -19.22 -21.42
N SER A 539 18.06 -20.17 -20.83
CA SER A 539 17.01 -20.01 -19.82
C SER A 539 17.63 -19.66 -18.45
N LYS A 540 16.82 -19.10 -17.57
CA LYS A 540 17.26 -18.55 -16.27
C LYS A 540 16.97 -19.53 -15.15
N SER A 541 17.83 -20.54 -14.97
CA SER A 541 17.62 -21.56 -13.94
C SER A 541 17.52 -20.93 -12.54
N SER A 542 16.52 -21.35 -11.77
CA SER A 542 16.42 -21.03 -10.35
C SER A 542 15.85 -22.19 -9.55
N VAL A 543 16.48 -22.49 -8.41
CA VAL A 543 16.13 -23.66 -7.59
C VAL A 543 16.29 -23.37 -6.11
N GLU A 544 15.59 -24.12 -5.28
CA GLU A 544 15.86 -24.16 -3.84
C GLU A 544 16.17 -25.59 -3.39
N PHE A 545 17.26 -25.74 -2.65
CA PHE A 545 17.71 -26.99 -2.05
C PHE A 545 17.24 -27.10 -0.61
N MET A 546 16.73 -28.26 -0.25
CA MET A 546 16.14 -28.53 1.05
C MET A 546 16.52 -29.92 1.56
N VAL A 547 16.59 -30.06 2.89
CA VAL A 547 16.92 -31.33 3.56
C VAL A 547 15.88 -31.63 4.64
N PHE A 548 15.41 -32.88 4.72
CA PHE A 548 14.35 -33.31 5.64
C PHE A 548 14.66 -34.63 6.35
N ASP A 549 14.03 -34.83 7.52
CA ASP A 549 13.94 -36.09 8.26
C ASP A 549 12.72 -36.90 7.79
N GLY A 550 12.92 -37.71 6.74
CA GLY A 550 11.86 -38.48 6.06
C GLY A 550 11.38 -37.86 4.75
N ASP A 551 10.45 -38.54 4.07
CA ASP A 551 9.84 -38.07 2.81
C ASP A 551 8.87 -36.91 3.08
N PRO A 552 9.18 -35.67 2.65
CA PRO A 552 8.34 -34.51 2.87
C PRO A 552 7.26 -34.34 1.80
N THR A 553 7.18 -35.20 0.78
CA THR A 553 6.36 -34.93 -0.41
C THR A 553 4.86 -34.86 -0.12
N MET A 554 4.23 -33.74 -0.48
CA MET A 554 2.78 -33.60 -0.52
C MET A 554 2.29 -34.25 -1.81
N ARG A 555 1.37 -35.20 -1.74
CA ARG A 555 1.00 -36.02 -2.91
C ARG A 555 -0.37 -35.65 -3.41
N GLU A 556 -0.44 -35.28 -4.69
CA GLU A 556 -1.67 -35.19 -5.46
C GLU A 556 -1.69 -36.38 -6.44
N GLU A 557 -2.50 -37.38 -6.12
CA GLU A 557 -2.60 -38.62 -6.86
C GLU A 557 -3.81 -38.52 -7.78
N THR A 558 -3.61 -38.46 -9.10
CA THR A 558 -4.71 -38.28 -10.09
C THR A 558 -4.78 -39.45 -11.07
N THR A 559 -5.98 -39.88 -11.46
CA THR A 559 -6.18 -40.91 -12.49
C THR A 559 -5.84 -40.43 -13.91
N ASP A 560 -5.46 -41.32 -14.85
CA ASP A 560 -5.10 -40.95 -16.22
C ASP A 560 -6.30 -40.46 -17.03
N GLN A 561 -6.06 -39.57 -18.00
CA GLN A 561 -7.09 -38.84 -18.75
C GLN A 561 -7.90 -39.72 -19.73
N TRP A 562 -7.65 -41.03 -19.82
CA TRP A 562 -8.12 -41.83 -20.96
C TRP A 562 -9.63 -42.13 -20.94
N SER A 563 -10.36 -41.86 -19.85
CA SER A 563 -11.80 -42.17 -19.79
C SER A 563 -12.69 -41.24 -18.94
N GLY A 564 -12.52 -39.92 -19.07
CA GLY A 564 -13.62 -38.97 -18.82
C GLY A 564 -14.07 -38.78 -17.37
N GLY A 565 -13.21 -39.06 -16.39
CA GLY A 565 -13.38 -38.64 -15.00
C GLY A 565 -12.05 -38.71 -14.26
N ASN A 566 -11.51 -37.56 -13.84
CA ASN A 566 -10.31 -37.51 -13.00
C ASN A 566 -10.74 -37.73 -11.55
N VAL A 567 -10.16 -38.74 -10.89
CA VAL A 567 -10.23 -38.90 -9.45
C VAL A 567 -8.90 -38.45 -8.88
N THR A 568 -8.94 -37.46 -7.98
CA THR A 568 -7.75 -36.89 -7.34
C THR A 568 -7.82 -37.11 -5.83
N ILE A 569 -6.75 -37.66 -5.24
CA ILE A 569 -6.57 -37.74 -3.78
C ILE A 569 -5.37 -36.88 -3.41
N LYS A 570 -5.57 -35.93 -2.51
CA LYS A 570 -4.48 -35.16 -1.91
C LYS A 570 -4.12 -35.76 -0.55
N ILE A 571 -2.84 -35.97 -0.30
CA ILE A 571 -2.34 -36.62 0.91
C ILE A 571 -1.18 -35.80 1.50
N ASP A 572 -1.27 -35.52 2.79
CA ASP A 572 -0.18 -35.05 3.65
C ASP A 572 0.38 -36.22 4.47
N PRO A 573 1.52 -36.82 4.06
CA PRO A 573 2.19 -37.88 4.82
C PRO A 573 2.47 -37.52 6.29
N GLY A 574 2.58 -36.23 6.63
CA GLY A 574 2.80 -35.78 7.99
C GLY A 574 1.63 -36.06 8.95
N LYS A 575 0.43 -36.36 8.42
CA LYS A 575 -0.76 -36.70 9.20
C LYS A 575 -0.97 -38.20 9.42
N GLN A 576 -0.12 -39.05 8.86
CA GLN A 576 -0.37 -40.49 8.87
C GLN A 576 -0.16 -41.08 10.26
N ALA A 577 -1.11 -41.91 10.70
CA ALA A 577 -0.98 -42.73 11.89
C ALA A 577 -0.14 -43.99 11.62
N ALA A 578 -0.13 -44.48 10.38
CA ALA A 578 0.75 -45.57 9.93
C ALA A 578 0.96 -45.54 8.41
N CYS A 579 2.09 -46.10 7.96
CA CYS A 579 2.41 -46.31 6.55
C CYS A 579 3.07 -47.67 6.36
N SER A 580 2.69 -48.39 5.30
CA SER A 580 3.34 -49.66 4.94
C SER A 580 4.77 -49.46 4.46
N GLY A 581 5.13 -48.25 3.99
CA GLY A 581 6.22 -48.02 3.04
C GLY A 581 5.91 -48.65 1.68
N PHE A 582 6.84 -48.51 0.73
CA PHE A 582 6.65 -49.03 -0.64
C PHE A 582 6.47 -50.55 -0.66
N ILE A 583 5.38 -50.97 -1.29
CA ILE A 583 5.12 -52.34 -1.73
C ILE A 583 5.20 -52.32 -3.25
N SER A 584 6.20 -53.03 -3.78
CA SER A 584 6.36 -53.29 -5.20
C SER A 584 6.83 -54.72 -5.43
N ARG A 585 6.93 -55.13 -6.71
CA ARG A 585 7.51 -56.43 -7.12
C ARG A 585 8.95 -56.65 -6.62
N THR A 586 9.66 -55.60 -6.22
CA THR A 586 11.04 -55.69 -5.70
C THR A 586 11.11 -55.78 -4.17
N THR A 587 9.97 -55.74 -3.50
CA THR A 587 9.82 -55.81 -2.05
C THR A 587 8.94 -57.00 -1.66
N ALA A 588 8.70 -57.21 -0.36
CA ALA A 588 7.71 -58.20 0.07
C ALA A 588 6.30 -57.80 -0.40
N GLN A 589 5.55 -58.75 -0.99
CA GLN A 589 4.21 -58.52 -1.53
C GLN A 589 3.20 -58.07 -0.47
N THR A 590 3.33 -58.58 0.75
CA THR A 590 2.44 -58.24 1.86
C THR A 590 3.21 -57.61 3.02
N ARG A 591 2.54 -56.76 3.79
CA ARG A 591 3.00 -56.20 5.06
C ARG A 591 1.86 -56.16 6.06
N ASP A 592 2.17 -56.38 7.33
CA ASP A 592 1.23 -56.12 8.41
C ASP A 592 1.33 -54.66 8.83
N MET A 593 0.18 -54.03 9.06
CA MET A 593 0.07 -52.65 9.50
C MET A 593 -0.68 -52.58 10.83
N GLU A 594 -0.16 -51.75 11.74
CA GLU A 594 -0.86 -51.30 12.95
C GLU A 594 -0.83 -49.78 13.00
N ALA A 595 -1.93 -49.15 13.45
CA ALA A 595 -2.01 -47.71 13.69
C ALA A 595 -2.65 -47.44 15.06
N ASP A 596 -2.16 -46.42 15.77
CA ASP A 596 -2.84 -45.86 16.95
C ASP A 596 -4.04 -45.03 16.47
N ILE A 597 -5.22 -45.32 17.03
CA ILE A 597 -6.48 -44.65 16.68
C ILE A 597 -7.23 -44.18 17.94
N GLU A 598 -6.57 -44.10 19.09
CA GLU A 598 -7.23 -43.65 20.32
C GLU A 598 -7.77 -42.22 20.16
N GLY A 599 -9.09 -42.08 20.34
CA GLY A 599 -9.78 -40.79 20.24
C GLY A 599 -10.13 -40.34 18.81
N ALA A 600 -9.87 -41.17 17.79
CA ALA A 600 -10.20 -40.85 16.41
C ALA A 600 -11.73 -40.87 16.18
N GLU A 601 -12.28 -39.82 15.58
CA GLU A 601 -13.70 -39.80 15.16
C GLU A 601 -13.91 -40.47 13.80
N LYS A 602 -12.86 -40.45 12.95
CA LYS A 602 -12.85 -41.06 11.62
C LYS A 602 -11.56 -41.84 11.40
N LEU A 603 -11.65 -42.82 10.51
CA LEU A 603 -10.50 -43.60 10.05
C LEU A 603 -10.46 -43.53 8.52
N TYR A 604 -9.32 -43.16 7.96
CA TYR A 604 -9.09 -43.08 6.52
C TYR A 604 -8.09 -44.16 6.11
N LEU A 605 -8.51 -45.06 5.22
CA LEU A 605 -7.64 -46.06 4.61
C LEU A 605 -7.31 -45.61 3.19
N VAL A 606 -6.04 -45.32 2.94
CA VAL A 606 -5.58 -44.70 1.69
C VAL A 606 -4.54 -45.59 1.01
N VAL A 607 -4.67 -45.77 -0.31
CA VAL A 607 -3.65 -46.42 -1.13
C VAL A 607 -3.17 -45.44 -2.19
N THR A 608 -1.86 -45.17 -2.23
CA THR A 608 -1.20 -44.32 -3.25
C THR A 608 -0.72 -45.16 -4.42
N ASN A 609 -0.49 -44.55 -5.59
CA ASN A 609 0.09 -45.23 -6.75
C ASN A 609 1.62 -45.42 -6.68
N GLY A 610 2.25 -44.97 -5.59
CA GLY A 610 3.68 -45.17 -5.36
C GLY A 610 4.62 -44.50 -6.38
N GLY A 611 4.10 -43.67 -7.28
CA GLY A 611 4.83 -42.85 -8.24
C GLY A 611 5.26 -43.54 -9.54
N ASP A 612 4.73 -44.74 -9.89
CA ASP A 612 5.08 -45.44 -11.14
C ASP A 612 4.03 -45.36 -12.26
N GLY A 613 2.89 -44.70 -12.00
CA GLY A 613 1.76 -44.63 -12.94
C GLY A 613 0.48 -45.11 -12.26
N LEU A 614 -0.47 -45.66 -13.01
CA LEU A 614 -1.76 -46.15 -12.47
C LEU A 614 -2.15 -47.53 -13.00
N SER A 615 -1.33 -48.08 -13.89
CA SER A 615 -1.65 -49.32 -14.60
C SER A 615 -1.57 -50.48 -13.60
N TYR A 616 -2.65 -51.26 -13.43
CA TYR A 616 -2.62 -52.51 -12.65
C TYR A 616 -2.29 -52.41 -11.14
N ASP A 617 -2.47 -51.24 -10.50
CA ASP A 617 -2.29 -51.09 -9.04
C ASP A 617 -3.50 -51.61 -8.24
N HIS A 618 -3.77 -52.92 -8.36
CA HIS A 618 -4.81 -53.61 -7.59
C HIS A 618 -4.29 -53.89 -6.19
N ALA A 619 -4.93 -53.30 -5.20
CA ALA A 619 -4.48 -53.27 -3.82
C ALA A 619 -5.56 -53.83 -2.89
N ASP A 620 -5.15 -54.58 -1.86
CA ASP A 620 -6.08 -55.16 -0.90
C ASP A 620 -5.74 -54.81 0.55
N TRP A 621 -6.77 -54.45 1.30
CA TRP A 621 -6.77 -54.43 2.77
C TRP A 621 -7.36 -55.74 3.27
N ALA A 622 -6.55 -56.72 3.68
CA ALA A 622 -7.03 -58.00 4.19
C ALA A 622 -7.15 -58.03 5.72
N ASN A 623 -8.24 -58.66 6.18
CA ASN A 623 -8.62 -58.77 7.60
C ASN A 623 -8.50 -57.46 8.40
N PRO A 624 -9.03 -56.31 7.92
CA PRO A 624 -8.96 -55.07 8.67
C PRO A 624 -9.82 -55.16 9.95
N VAL A 625 -9.21 -54.90 11.11
CA VAL A 625 -9.85 -54.95 12.43
C VAL A 625 -9.57 -53.69 13.28
N LEU A 626 -10.53 -53.33 14.11
CA LEU A 626 -10.41 -52.34 15.18
C LEU A 626 -10.26 -53.05 16.52
N VAL A 627 -9.34 -52.60 17.36
CA VAL A 627 -9.03 -53.20 18.66
C VAL A 627 -9.39 -52.23 19.78
N ASP A 628 -10.20 -52.68 20.74
CA ASP A 628 -10.55 -51.91 21.94
C ASP A 628 -9.47 -51.97 23.03
N LYS A 629 -9.68 -51.21 24.12
CA LYS A 629 -8.78 -51.17 25.29
C LYS A 629 -8.62 -52.52 25.98
N ASP A 630 -9.57 -53.44 25.81
CA ASP A 630 -9.55 -54.80 26.37
C ASP A 630 -8.87 -55.81 25.43
N GLY A 631 -8.41 -55.36 24.25
CA GLY A 631 -7.75 -56.20 23.25
C GLY A 631 -8.70 -57.01 22.37
N LYS A 632 -10.01 -56.70 22.37
CA LYS A 632 -11.00 -57.38 21.53
C LYS A 632 -11.02 -56.78 20.13
N GLU A 633 -11.04 -57.65 19.13
CA GLU A 633 -11.03 -57.27 17.71
C GLU A 633 -12.44 -57.22 17.11
N PHE A 634 -12.70 -56.18 16.32
CA PHE A 634 -13.94 -55.95 15.60
C PHE A 634 -13.64 -55.79 14.13
N SER A 635 -14.38 -56.49 13.26
CA SER A 635 -14.12 -56.47 11.83
C SER A 635 -14.55 -55.14 11.22
N LEU A 636 -13.64 -54.44 10.54
CA LEU A 636 -13.94 -53.16 9.90
C LEU A 636 -14.89 -53.33 8.70
N THR A 637 -14.95 -54.52 8.09
CA THR A 637 -15.88 -54.82 6.98
C THR A 637 -17.36 -54.86 7.40
N GLU A 638 -17.64 -54.78 8.70
CA GLU A 638 -18.99 -54.67 9.26
C GLU A 638 -19.42 -53.21 9.50
N ILE A 639 -18.50 -52.24 9.29
CA ILE A 639 -18.75 -50.80 9.37
C ILE A 639 -18.87 -50.24 7.94
N ALA A 640 -19.92 -49.47 7.68
CA ALA A 640 -20.07 -48.79 6.40
C ALA A 640 -19.14 -47.57 6.30
N TRP A 641 -18.48 -47.41 5.15
CA TRP A 641 -17.76 -46.17 4.82
C TRP A 641 -18.74 -45.05 4.37
N GLU A 642 -18.26 -43.81 4.31
CA GLU A 642 -19.03 -42.65 3.85
C GLU A 642 -19.49 -42.76 2.37
N ALA A 643 -20.58 -42.08 2.03
CA ALA A 643 -21.10 -42.10 0.66
C ALA A 643 -20.10 -41.51 -0.33
N ASN A 644 -19.79 -42.24 -1.41
CA ASN A 644 -18.83 -41.92 -2.47
C ASN A 644 -17.35 -42.12 -2.08
N PRO A 645 -16.91 -43.37 -1.85
CA PRO A 645 -15.49 -43.65 -1.66
C PRO A 645 -14.70 -43.29 -2.92
N VAL A 646 -13.43 -42.94 -2.72
CA VAL A 646 -12.53 -42.59 -3.81
C VAL A 646 -11.77 -43.84 -4.25
N ASN A 647 -11.78 -44.15 -5.53
CA ASN A 647 -11.09 -45.32 -6.08
C ASN A 647 -10.70 -45.04 -7.52
N GLY A 648 -9.45 -45.33 -7.89
CA GLY A 648 -8.88 -44.96 -9.17
C GLY A 648 -9.63 -45.59 -10.35
N TRP A 649 -10.04 -46.84 -10.18
CA TRP A 649 -10.81 -47.58 -11.18
C TRP A 649 -11.80 -48.54 -10.54
N ASN A 650 -13.02 -48.62 -11.09
CA ASN A 650 -14.17 -49.32 -10.50
C ASN A 650 -14.58 -48.80 -9.10
N ALA A 651 -15.73 -49.25 -8.59
CA ALA A 651 -16.07 -49.04 -7.19
C ALA A 651 -15.30 -50.02 -6.29
N PRO A 652 -14.84 -49.59 -5.10
CA PRO A 652 -14.17 -50.47 -4.16
C PRO A 652 -15.13 -51.57 -3.68
N LYS A 653 -14.59 -52.75 -3.39
CA LYS A 653 -15.40 -53.94 -3.08
C LYS A 653 -15.13 -54.45 -1.68
N VAL A 654 -16.20 -54.76 -0.95
CA VAL A 654 -16.12 -55.37 0.39
C VAL A 654 -16.06 -56.90 0.25
N ASN A 655 -15.11 -57.52 0.95
CA ASN A 655 -14.84 -58.96 0.97
C ASN A 655 -14.56 -59.58 -0.40
N LYS A 656 -14.12 -58.76 -1.35
CA LYS A 656 -13.74 -59.11 -2.73
C LYS A 656 -12.63 -58.18 -3.19
N ASN A 657 -11.77 -58.66 -4.08
CA ASN A 657 -10.75 -57.84 -4.71
C ASN A 657 -11.36 -56.85 -5.72
N ASN A 658 -10.57 -55.95 -6.32
CA ASN A 658 -11.08 -54.91 -7.22
C ASN A 658 -11.83 -55.47 -8.45
N GLU A 659 -11.51 -56.68 -8.92
CA GLU A 659 -12.19 -57.37 -10.04
C GLU A 659 -13.46 -58.12 -9.59
N GLY A 660 -13.67 -58.30 -8.30
CA GLY A 660 -14.84 -58.99 -7.74
C GLY A 660 -14.58 -60.47 -7.45
N ASN A 661 -13.33 -60.91 -7.51
CA ASN A 661 -12.88 -62.23 -7.11
C ASN A 661 -12.58 -62.26 -5.60
N THR A 662 -12.18 -63.43 -5.09
CA THR A 662 -11.68 -63.56 -3.72
C THR A 662 -10.36 -62.80 -3.57
N ILE A 663 -10.18 -62.07 -2.47
CA ILE A 663 -8.92 -61.37 -2.16
C ILE A 663 -7.82 -62.41 -1.99
N THR A 664 -6.76 -62.29 -2.80
CA THR A 664 -5.60 -63.19 -2.72
C THR A 664 -4.30 -62.40 -2.79
N MET A 665 -3.45 -62.54 -1.77
CA MET A 665 -2.13 -61.90 -1.73
C MET A 665 -1.08 -62.88 -1.25
N GLY A 666 0.04 -63.00 -1.96
CA GLY A 666 1.12 -63.91 -1.61
C GLY A 666 0.71 -65.39 -1.66
N GLY A 667 -0.30 -65.73 -2.48
CA GLY A 667 -0.89 -67.07 -2.56
C GLY A 667 -1.84 -67.42 -1.40
N GLN A 668 -2.12 -66.49 -0.48
CA GLN A 668 -3.06 -66.68 0.62
C GLN A 668 -4.41 -66.02 0.29
N ALA A 669 -5.51 -66.75 0.49
CA ALA A 669 -6.87 -66.24 0.32
C ALA A 669 -7.41 -65.62 1.61
N TYR A 670 -8.17 -64.53 1.47
CA TYR A 670 -8.78 -63.80 2.58
C TYR A 670 -10.30 -63.65 2.36
N ASP A 671 -11.08 -64.06 3.36
CA ASP A 671 -12.55 -63.99 3.30
C ASP A 671 -13.10 -62.60 3.68
N LYS A 672 -12.27 -61.78 4.34
CA LYS A 672 -12.63 -60.43 4.79
C LYS A 672 -11.59 -59.42 4.34
N GLY A 673 -12.04 -58.30 3.78
CA GLY A 673 -11.16 -57.23 3.36
C GLY A 673 -11.82 -56.21 2.45
N PHE A 674 -11.01 -55.31 1.89
CA PHE A 674 -11.42 -54.34 0.89
C PHE A 674 -10.48 -54.41 -0.31
N GLY A 675 -11.03 -54.69 -1.50
CA GLY A 675 -10.31 -54.60 -2.76
C GLY A 675 -10.49 -53.23 -3.39
N VAL A 676 -9.38 -52.57 -3.69
CA VAL A 676 -9.31 -51.19 -4.20
C VAL A 676 -8.32 -51.09 -5.37
N ASN A 677 -8.34 -49.96 -6.06
CA ASN A 677 -7.42 -49.62 -7.13
C ASN A 677 -6.79 -48.25 -6.84
N ALA A 678 -5.46 -48.18 -6.85
CA ALA A 678 -4.75 -46.95 -6.51
C ALA A 678 -4.92 -45.86 -7.61
N PRO A 679 -5.08 -44.58 -7.25
CA PRO A 679 -5.24 -44.08 -5.88
C PRO A 679 -6.63 -44.37 -5.31
N SER A 680 -6.71 -44.73 -4.03
CA SER A 680 -7.99 -44.97 -3.34
C SER A 680 -8.03 -44.39 -1.92
N MET A 681 -9.23 -44.04 -1.46
CA MET A 681 -9.51 -43.61 -0.10
C MET A 681 -10.88 -44.11 0.37
N LEU A 682 -10.87 -44.86 1.48
CA LEU A 682 -12.06 -45.31 2.20
C LEU A 682 -12.14 -44.58 3.55
N THR A 683 -13.23 -43.84 3.77
CA THR A 683 -13.45 -43.08 5.00
C THR A 683 -14.51 -43.76 5.87
N PHE A 684 -14.15 -44.11 7.11
CA PHE A 684 -15.05 -44.72 8.09
C PHE A 684 -15.32 -43.74 9.22
N VAL A 685 -16.60 -43.53 9.57
CA VAL A 685 -16.99 -42.82 10.78
C VAL A 685 -17.02 -43.81 11.94
N LEU A 686 -16.21 -43.56 12.97
CA LEU A 686 -16.16 -44.42 14.15
C LEU A 686 -17.33 -44.08 15.09
N PRO A 687 -17.93 -45.09 15.77
CA PRO A 687 -19.05 -44.82 16.68
C PRO A 687 -18.65 -43.86 17.83
N GLU A 688 -19.52 -42.92 18.19
CA GLU A 688 -19.26 -42.01 19.31
C GLU A 688 -18.99 -42.81 20.60
N GLY A 689 -17.87 -42.54 21.28
CA GLY A 689 -17.47 -43.25 22.50
C GLY A 689 -17.00 -44.71 22.28
N HIS A 690 -16.61 -45.09 21.06
CA HIS A 690 -16.24 -46.47 20.68
C HIS A 690 -15.14 -47.15 21.52
N GLY A 691 -14.18 -46.40 22.10
CA GLY A 691 -13.12 -46.97 22.94
C GLY A 691 -12.06 -47.81 22.20
N TYR A 692 -12.01 -47.74 20.87
CA TYR A 692 -10.95 -48.35 20.06
C TYR A 692 -9.64 -47.57 20.22
N VAL A 693 -8.53 -48.31 20.28
CA VAL A 693 -7.17 -47.76 20.45
C VAL A 693 -6.21 -48.18 19.34
N LYS A 694 -6.51 -49.26 18.60
CA LYS A 694 -5.68 -49.68 17.46
C LYS A 694 -6.48 -50.09 16.25
N PHE A 695 -5.93 -49.86 15.08
CA PHE A 695 -6.31 -50.49 13.82
C PHE A 695 -5.25 -51.52 13.42
N LYS A 696 -5.65 -52.65 12.84
CA LYS A 696 -4.74 -53.65 12.25
C LYS A 696 -5.25 -54.16 10.91
N ALA A 697 -4.35 -54.42 9.97
CA ALA A 697 -4.64 -55.11 8.71
C ALA A 697 -3.38 -55.74 8.10
N THR A 698 -3.55 -56.74 7.23
CA THR A 698 -2.51 -57.16 6.29
C THR A 698 -2.78 -56.49 4.95
N VAL A 699 -1.77 -55.84 4.37
CA VAL A 699 -1.89 -55.05 3.13
C VAL A 699 -0.94 -55.55 2.06
N GLY A 700 -1.29 -55.37 0.79
CA GLY A 700 -0.46 -55.77 -0.35
C GLY A 700 -1.17 -55.67 -1.69
N TYR A 701 -0.46 -55.97 -2.77
CA TYR A 701 -1.06 -56.07 -4.10
C TYR A 701 -1.70 -57.45 -4.32
N ASP A 702 -2.83 -57.47 -5.05
CA ASP A 702 -3.58 -58.70 -5.35
C ASP A 702 -2.77 -59.62 -6.30
N ASP A 703 -2.90 -60.93 -6.12
CA ASP A 703 -2.28 -61.95 -6.98
C ASP A 703 -2.76 -61.87 -8.45
N ASP A 704 -3.89 -61.22 -8.74
CA ASP A 704 -4.42 -60.95 -10.08
C ASP A 704 -3.48 -60.06 -10.91
N VAL A 705 -2.64 -59.23 -10.27
CA VAL A 705 -1.71 -58.29 -10.94
C VAL A 705 -0.23 -58.63 -10.77
N LYS A 706 0.09 -59.72 -10.08
CA LYS A 706 1.49 -60.12 -9.79
C LYS A 706 2.34 -60.28 -11.06
N ASP A 707 1.73 -60.74 -12.15
CA ASP A 707 2.35 -61.02 -13.46
C ASP A 707 2.04 -59.94 -14.51
N ALA A 708 1.46 -58.80 -14.12
CA ALA A 708 1.17 -57.70 -15.05
C ALA A 708 2.47 -57.11 -15.66
N ALA A 709 2.38 -56.64 -16.91
CA ALA A 709 3.55 -56.18 -17.67
C ALA A 709 4.13 -54.84 -17.17
N GLU A 710 3.28 -54.02 -16.55
CA GLU A 710 3.61 -52.69 -16.01
C GLU A 710 2.89 -52.47 -14.66
N GLY A 711 3.27 -51.44 -13.90
CA GLY A 711 2.70 -51.03 -12.60
C GLY A 711 2.94 -51.97 -11.42
N VAL A 712 2.16 -51.89 -10.35
CA VAL A 712 2.33 -52.59 -9.06
C VAL A 712 3.42 -51.96 -8.19
N THR A 713 3.26 -50.66 -7.92
CA THR A 713 3.92 -49.95 -6.83
C THR A 713 2.87 -49.19 -6.03
N MET A 714 2.85 -49.37 -4.71
CA MET A 714 1.84 -48.72 -3.88
C MET A 714 2.33 -48.51 -2.46
N GLU A 715 1.64 -47.63 -1.75
CA GLU A 715 1.79 -47.48 -0.31
C GLU A 715 0.41 -47.44 0.33
N PHE A 716 0.27 -48.19 1.42
CA PHE A 716 -0.91 -48.18 2.26
C PHE A 716 -0.68 -47.24 3.42
N ARG A 717 -1.63 -46.35 3.65
CA ARG A 717 -1.55 -45.33 4.68
C ARG A 717 -2.85 -45.30 5.49
N VAL A 718 -2.71 -45.09 6.79
CA VAL A 718 -3.84 -44.98 7.73
C VAL A 718 -3.79 -43.60 8.36
N PHE A 719 -4.92 -42.91 8.38
CA PHE A 719 -5.06 -41.59 9.02
C PHE A 719 -6.23 -41.59 10.01
N THR A 720 -6.06 -40.85 11.10
CA THR A 720 -7.08 -40.59 12.13
C THR A 720 -7.72 -39.21 11.99
N GLU A 721 -7.22 -38.41 11.05
CA GLU A 721 -7.70 -37.10 10.64
C GLU A 721 -7.68 -37.02 9.09
N ASP A 722 -8.31 -36.00 8.51
CA ASP A 722 -8.42 -35.85 7.06
C ASP A 722 -7.02 -35.86 6.40
N PRO A 723 -6.75 -36.81 5.47
CA PRO A 723 -5.45 -36.95 4.84
C PRO A 723 -5.11 -35.78 3.90
N ALA A 724 -6.07 -34.93 3.51
CA ALA A 724 -5.80 -33.80 2.63
C ALA A 724 -4.78 -32.81 3.26
N PRO A 725 -3.85 -32.24 2.47
CA PRO A 725 -3.06 -31.06 2.85
C PRO A 725 -4.02 -30.00 3.41
N GLY A 726 -3.72 -29.42 4.58
CA GLY A 726 -4.66 -28.56 5.30
C GLY A 726 -5.37 -27.54 4.41
N GLU A 727 -6.62 -27.83 4.02
CA GLU A 727 -7.34 -27.03 3.01
C GLU A 727 -7.91 -25.74 3.59
N ALA A 728 -8.18 -25.71 4.90
CA ALA A 728 -8.37 -24.50 5.67
C ALA A 728 -8.17 -24.80 7.16
N SER A 729 -7.62 -23.86 7.92
CA SER A 729 -7.40 -24.04 9.36
C SER A 729 -7.76 -22.76 10.12
N PRO A 730 -8.26 -22.87 11.36
CA PRO A 730 -8.51 -21.71 12.21
C PRO A 730 -7.18 -21.05 12.59
N VAL A 731 -7.05 -19.76 12.31
CA VAL A 731 -5.90 -18.95 12.74
C VAL A 731 -6.34 -18.11 13.94
N ALA A 732 -6.05 -18.60 15.15
CA ALA A 732 -6.49 -17.94 16.38
C ALA A 732 -5.71 -16.64 16.65
N LEU A 733 -6.43 -15.59 17.04
CA LEU A 733 -5.88 -14.33 17.51
C LEU A 733 -6.04 -14.20 19.02
N ASP A 734 -4.94 -14.15 19.74
CA ASP A 734 -4.91 -13.85 21.17
C ASP A 734 -4.93 -12.33 21.39
N LEU A 735 -6.09 -11.79 21.77
CA LEU A 735 -6.27 -10.36 22.02
C LEU A 735 -5.40 -9.84 23.17
N VAL A 736 -4.97 -10.69 24.10
CA VAL A 736 -4.08 -10.27 25.21
C VAL A 736 -2.69 -9.92 24.67
N GLN A 737 -2.21 -10.62 23.64
CA GLN A 737 -0.93 -10.29 22.98
C GLN A 737 -0.95 -8.94 22.26
N LEU A 738 -2.15 -8.42 21.95
CA LEU A 738 -2.35 -7.08 21.41
C LEU A 738 -2.43 -5.98 22.49
N GLY A 739 -2.38 -6.36 23.77
CA GLY A 739 -2.46 -5.45 24.91
C GLY A 739 -3.87 -5.20 25.42
N PHE A 740 -4.89 -5.96 25.00
CA PHE A 740 -6.23 -5.90 25.60
C PHE A 740 -6.28 -6.75 26.88
N ALA A 741 -7.15 -6.38 27.83
CA ALA A 741 -7.41 -7.24 28.99
C ALA A 741 -8.16 -8.52 28.55
N ALA A 742 -7.94 -9.63 29.25
CA ALA A 742 -8.50 -10.93 28.87
C ALA A 742 -10.04 -10.96 28.79
N ASP A 743 -10.71 -10.14 29.58
CA ASP A 743 -12.17 -10.03 29.64
C ASP A 743 -12.73 -8.83 28.83
N GLN A 744 -11.87 -8.01 28.22
CA GLN A 744 -12.25 -6.85 27.43
C GLN A 744 -12.94 -7.28 26.12
N PRO A 745 -14.24 -6.98 25.93
CA PRO A 745 -14.88 -7.16 24.64
C PRO A 745 -14.23 -6.27 23.58
N CYS A 746 -13.89 -6.86 22.44
CA CYS A 746 -13.31 -6.16 21.29
C CYS A 746 -14.12 -6.41 20.03
N ARG A 747 -14.51 -5.35 19.34
CA ARG A 747 -15.15 -5.39 18.03
C ARG A 747 -14.10 -5.65 16.96
N VAL A 748 -14.39 -6.56 16.03
CA VAL A 748 -13.49 -6.93 14.94
C VAL A 748 -14.15 -6.60 13.61
N LYS A 749 -13.52 -5.72 12.82
CA LYS A 749 -13.94 -5.36 11.45
C LYS A 749 -12.97 -5.94 10.44
N GLU A 750 -13.46 -6.67 9.44
CA GLU A 750 -12.68 -7.13 8.30
C GLU A 750 -12.51 -5.98 7.30
N MET A 751 -11.26 -5.68 6.91
CA MET A 751 -10.93 -4.42 6.23
C MET A 751 -11.18 -4.44 4.72
N TRP A 752 -11.08 -5.59 4.04
CA TRP A 752 -11.28 -5.64 2.60
C TRP A 752 -12.74 -5.47 2.19
N LYS A 753 -13.67 -6.01 2.98
CA LYS A 753 -15.13 -5.91 2.75
C LYS A 753 -15.80 -4.87 3.64
N GLY A 754 -15.05 -4.24 4.55
CA GLY A 754 -15.59 -3.31 5.55
C GLY A 754 -16.60 -3.94 6.50
N LYS A 755 -16.61 -5.28 6.61
CA LYS A 755 -17.65 -6.04 7.30
C LYS A 755 -17.36 -6.12 8.80
N ASP A 756 -18.35 -5.80 9.61
CA ASP A 756 -18.32 -6.12 11.05
C ASP A 756 -18.43 -7.63 11.24
N VAL A 757 -17.41 -8.22 11.86
CA VAL A 757 -17.33 -9.66 12.09
C VAL A 757 -17.99 -10.04 13.41
N GLY A 758 -18.04 -9.11 14.37
CA GLY A 758 -18.62 -9.33 15.69
C GLY A 758 -17.74 -8.82 16.83
N THR A 759 -18.12 -9.18 18.05
CA THR A 759 -17.39 -8.84 19.28
C THR A 759 -16.86 -10.11 19.93
N PHE A 760 -15.58 -10.12 20.28
CA PHE A 760 -14.86 -11.28 20.79
C PHE A 760 -14.04 -10.91 22.02
N LYS A 761 -13.67 -11.92 22.82
CA LYS A 761 -12.75 -11.80 23.97
C LYS A 761 -11.60 -12.79 23.85
N ASN A 762 -10.46 -12.46 24.46
CA ASN A 762 -9.30 -13.36 24.57
C ASN A 762 -8.93 -14.02 23.22
N ALA A 763 -8.98 -15.35 23.12
CA ALA A 763 -8.67 -16.13 21.91
C ALA A 763 -9.92 -16.64 21.16
N GLU A 764 -11.10 -16.05 21.40
CA GLU A 764 -12.36 -16.48 20.76
C GLU A 764 -12.38 -16.20 19.25
N PHE A 765 -11.60 -15.24 18.78
CA PHE A 765 -11.54 -14.90 17.35
C PHE A 765 -10.52 -15.78 16.62
N ALA A 766 -11.01 -16.73 15.83
CA ALA A 766 -10.18 -17.65 15.04
C ALA A 766 -10.79 -17.90 13.65
N PRO A 767 -10.62 -16.99 12.67
CA PRO A 767 -11.12 -17.19 11.32
C PRO A 767 -10.48 -18.42 10.66
N ILE A 768 -11.29 -19.18 9.93
CA ILE A 768 -10.83 -20.30 9.12
C ILE A 768 -10.25 -19.74 7.81
N LEU A 769 -8.94 -19.91 7.62
CA LEU A 769 -8.23 -19.45 6.43
C LEU A 769 -7.75 -20.64 5.61
N ARG A 770 -8.01 -20.61 4.31
CA ARG A 770 -7.43 -21.56 3.36
C ARG A 770 -5.90 -21.46 3.36
N SER A 771 -5.25 -22.50 2.89
CA SER A 771 -3.84 -22.43 2.54
C SER A 771 -3.58 -21.24 1.59
N HIS A 772 -2.52 -20.48 1.87
CA HIS A 772 -2.12 -19.21 1.25
C HIS A 772 -3.02 -18.01 1.51
N ALA A 773 -4.16 -18.23 2.15
CA ALA A 773 -5.08 -17.15 2.43
C ALA A 773 -4.64 -16.36 3.65
N SER A 774 -5.12 -15.13 3.68
CA SER A 774 -4.96 -14.22 4.80
C SER A 774 -6.26 -13.49 5.10
N GLY A 775 -6.35 -12.95 6.30
CA GLY A 775 -7.38 -11.99 6.67
C GLY A 775 -6.74 -10.75 7.29
N LEU A 776 -7.31 -9.58 7.00
CA LEU A 776 -6.87 -8.30 7.55
C LEU A 776 -8.00 -7.65 8.32
N TYR A 777 -7.72 -7.31 9.58
CA TYR A 777 -8.73 -6.91 10.55
C TYR A 777 -8.32 -5.66 11.31
N ARG A 778 -9.31 -4.86 11.67
CA ARG A 778 -9.21 -3.80 12.67
C ARG A 778 -9.92 -4.25 13.94
N VAL A 779 -9.24 -4.14 15.08
CA VAL A 779 -9.71 -4.55 16.40
C VAL A 779 -9.83 -3.32 17.29
N SER A 780 -11.04 -3.09 17.80
CA SER A 780 -11.38 -1.93 18.63
C SER A 780 -12.00 -2.38 19.95
N ALA A 781 -11.57 -1.83 21.08
CA ALA A 781 -12.24 -2.10 22.36
C ALA A 781 -13.70 -1.61 22.33
N VAL A 782 -14.63 -2.45 22.79
CA VAL A 782 -16.02 -2.07 23.04
C VAL A 782 -16.04 -1.35 24.38
N GLU A 783 -16.11 -0.02 24.31
CA GLU A 783 -15.98 0.92 25.44
C GLU A 783 -14.54 1.04 25.97
N ARG A 784 -14.13 2.28 26.24
CA ARG A 784 -12.84 2.62 26.83
C ARG A 784 -13.04 3.58 27.97
N THR A 785 -12.13 3.56 28.92
CA THR A 785 -12.20 4.46 30.07
C THR A 785 -11.90 5.89 29.61
N GLU A 786 -12.82 6.81 29.84
CA GLU A 786 -12.58 8.24 29.66
C GLU A 786 -11.73 8.80 30.81
N GLY A 787 -11.04 9.93 30.58
CA GLY A 787 -10.27 10.61 31.62
C GLY A 787 -8.84 11.01 31.25
N ALA A 788 -8.39 10.70 30.02
CA ALA A 788 -7.17 11.29 29.49
C ALA A 788 -7.42 12.74 29.05
N SER A 789 -6.47 13.63 29.31
CA SER A 789 -6.47 15.01 28.83
C SER A 789 -5.15 15.33 28.12
N VAL A 790 -5.20 16.18 27.11
CA VAL A 790 -4.02 16.57 26.30
C VAL A 790 -3.87 18.08 26.35
N ALA A 791 -2.65 18.55 26.54
CA ALA A 791 -2.31 19.98 26.48
C ALA A 791 -1.15 20.20 25.51
N VAL A 792 -1.23 21.27 24.71
CA VAL A 792 -0.14 21.75 23.86
C VAL A 792 0.50 22.95 24.52
N GLU A 793 1.81 22.91 24.70
CA GLU A 793 2.63 23.96 25.26
C GLU A 793 3.67 24.39 24.22
N VAL A 794 3.79 25.69 23.98
CA VAL A 794 4.85 26.29 23.16
C VAL A 794 5.73 27.19 24.03
N PRO A 795 6.97 27.53 23.61
CA PRO A 795 7.87 28.33 24.44
C PRO A 795 7.27 29.71 24.74
N SER A 796 7.43 30.17 25.97
CA SER A 796 6.99 31.50 26.38
C SER A 796 7.98 32.56 25.88
N GLY A 797 7.57 33.43 24.96
CA GLY A 797 8.38 34.51 24.39
C GLY A 797 7.96 34.85 22.96
N GLU A 798 8.54 35.88 22.35
CA GLU A 798 8.41 36.12 20.91
C GLU A 798 9.13 35.00 20.15
N LEU A 799 8.40 34.28 19.30
CA LEU A 799 8.98 33.29 18.40
C LEU A 799 9.45 33.99 17.12
N THR A 800 10.68 33.71 16.68
CA THR A 800 11.27 34.26 15.45
C THR A 800 10.83 33.45 14.24
N ALA A 801 10.40 34.13 13.16
CA ALA A 801 10.06 33.47 11.90
C ALA A 801 11.23 32.66 11.34
N GLY A 802 10.98 31.40 11.00
CA GLY A 802 11.98 30.50 10.41
C GLY A 802 12.97 29.89 11.41
N GLU A 803 12.92 30.25 12.70
CA GLU A 803 13.71 29.56 13.73
C GLU A 803 12.95 28.34 14.29
N PRO A 804 13.61 27.19 14.46
CA PRO A 804 12.97 26.03 15.04
C PRO A 804 12.70 26.23 16.54
N PHE A 805 11.51 25.85 16.99
CA PHE A 805 11.12 25.87 18.40
C PHE A 805 10.42 24.56 18.79
N GLU A 806 10.45 24.23 20.08
CA GLU A 806 9.87 22.98 20.59
C GLU A 806 8.42 23.17 21.02
N VAL A 807 7.52 22.38 20.42
CA VAL A 807 6.14 22.18 20.89
C VAL A 807 6.14 20.97 21.81
N LYS A 808 5.82 21.19 23.08
CA LYS A 808 5.68 20.14 24.08
C LYS A 808 4.21 19.78 24.24
N ILE A 809 3.91 18.49 24.16
CA ILE A 809 2.57 17.96 24.33
C ILE A 809 2.55 17.13 25.61
N THR A 810 1.62 17.42 26.52
CA THR A 810 1.50 16.70 27.79
C THR A 810 0.18 15.92 27.81
N VAL A 811 0.26 14.62 28.08
CA VAL A 811 -0.88 13.73 28.29
C VAL A 811 -1.00 13.43 29.78
N SER A 812 -2.16 13.69 30.36
CA SER A 812 -2.47 13.40 31.77
C SER A 812 -3.65 12.42 31.87
N GLY A 813 -3.64 11.54 32.87
CA GLY A 813 -4.74 10.58 33.10
C GLY A 813 -4.78 9.38 32.14
N GLY A 814 -3.92 9.34 31.12
CA GLY A 814 -3.76 8.20 30.20
C GLY A 814 -2.37 7.55 30.30
N PRO A 815 -2.24 6.23 30.07
CA PRO A 815 -0.95 5.56 30.00
C PRO A 815 -0.17 6.00 28.76
N SER A 816 1.15 6.08 28.89
CA SER A 816 2.09 6.42 27.81
C SER A 816 2.44 5.23 26.91
N GLU A 817 2.46 4.02 27.48
CA GLU A 817 2.90 2.82 26.76
C GLU A 817 1.93 2.47 25.62
N GLY A 818 2.46 2.42 24.40
CA GLY A 818 1.69 2.11 23.19
C GLY A 818 0.73 3.21 22.73
N ALA A 819 0.87 4.43 23.27
CA ALA A 819 0.04 5.56 22.91
C ALA A 819 0.79 6.58 22.03
N TYR A 820 0.03 7.33 21.24
CA TYR A 820 0.55 8.33 20.31
C TYR A 820 -0.19 9.64 20.47
N VAL A 821 0.44 10.72 20.00
CA VAL A 821 -0.19 12.02 19.81
C VAL A 821 0.01 12.46 18.37
N GLN A 822 -1.08 12.88 17.75
CA GLN A 822 -1.07 13.58 16.47
C GLN A 822 -1.12 15.08 16.74
N LEU A 823 -0.10 15.83 16.30
CA LEU A 823 -0.10 17.29 16.33
C LEU A 823 -0.70 17.80 15.02
N LEU A 824 -1.68 18.68 15.12
CA LEU A 824 -2.40 19.28 14.01
C LEU A 824 -2.13 20.78 13.96
N CYS A 825 -2.06 21.32 12.75
CA CYS A 825 -2.02 22.76 12.48
C CYS A 825 -3.07 23.09 11.42
N GLY A 826 -4.08 23.90 11.76
CA GLY A 826 -5.18 24.22 10.83
C GLY A 826 -5.95 22.99 10.34
N GLY A 827 -6.00 21.92 11.15
CA GLY A 827 -6.66 20.65 10.81
C GLY A 827 -5.76 19.62 10.11
N GLU A 828 -4.57 19.98 9.62
CA GLU A 828 -3.62 19.05 9.00
C GLU A 828 -2.69 18.41 10.03
N ILE A 829 -2.43 17.11 9.92
CA ILE A 829 -1.47 16.41 10.80
C ILE A 829 -0.05 16.78 10.38
N ILE A 830 0.64 17.52 11.26
CA ILE A 830 2.04 17.93 11.05
C ILE A 830 3.05 17.02 11.76
N GLY A 831 2.59 16.15 12.66
CA GLY A 831 3.43 15.15 13.31
C GLY A 831 2.62 14.06 14.01
N THR A 832 3.13 12.83 14.04
CA THR A 832 2.61 11.73 14.86
C THR A 832 3.76 11.21 15.71
N LEU A 833 3.62 11.30 17.04
CA LEU A 833 4.70 11.06 17.98
C LEU A 833 4.26 10.02 19.02
N PRO A 834 5.14 9.07 19.40
CA PRO A 834 4.88 8.22 20.56
C PRO A 834 4.89 9.07 21.83
N VAL A 835 4.05 8.72 22.80
CA VAL A 835 4.06 9.34 24.13
C VAL A 835 5.20 8.72 24.95
N GLU A 836 6.13 9.53 25.41
CA GLU A 836 7.24 9.11 26.26
C GLU A 836 6.73 8.60 27.62
N ALA A 837 7.56 7.83 28.34
CA ALA A 837 7.21 7.24 29.63
C ALA A 837 6.82 8.26 30.71
N ASP A 838 7.19 9.54 30.54
CA ASP A 838 6.82 10.64 31.43
C ASP A 838 5.48 11.30 31.06
N GLY A 839 4.77 10.79 30.06
CA GLY A 839 3.50 11.33 29.57
C GLY A 839 3.66 12.50 28.60
N THR A 840 4.86 12.77 28.08
CA THR A 840 5.10 13.88 27.15
C THR A 840 5.44 13.41 25.74
N ALA A 841 5.17 14.24 24.75
CA ALA A 841 5.68 14.12 23.39
C ALA A 841 6.23 15.48 22.95
N ARG A 842 7.37 15.50 22.26
CA ARG A 842 8.03 16.74 21.83
C ARG A 842 8.13 16.78 20.30
N TYR A 843 7.67 17.88 19.71
CA TYR A 843 7.78 18.16 18.27
C TYR A 843 8.63 19.40 18.06
N THR A 844 9.56 19.39 17.11
CA THR A 844 10.27 20.61 16.70
C THR A 844 9.54 21.24 15.52
N ALA A 845 8.86 22.36 15.77
CA ALA A 845 8.17 23.12 14.73
C ALA A 845 9.10 24.19 14.13
N THR A 846 8.89 24.53 12.87
CA THR A 846 9.46 25.74 12.24
C THR A 846 8.32 26.43 11.53
N LEU A 847 7.90 27.57 12.06
CA LEU A 847 6.81 28.38 11.54
C LEU A 847 7.37 29.73 11.06
N TYR A 848 6.70 30.32 10.09
CA TYR A 848 7.04 31.62 9.53
C TYR A 848 6.01 32.66 9.99
N GLY A 849 6.22 33.96 9.77
CA GLY A 849 5.40 35.01 10.38
C GLY A 849 3.89 34.79 10.25
N GLY A 850 3.16 34.94 11.36
CA GLY A 850 1.71 34.72 11.41
C GLY A 850 1.23 34.06 12.70
N THR A 851 -0.09 33.87 12.79
CA THR A 851 -0.75 33.13 13.89
C THR A 851 -1.31 31.81 13.37
N TYR A 852 -0.88 30.71 13.99
CA TYR A 852 -1.27 29.33 13.68
C TYR A 852 -2.07 28.73 14.84
N MET A 853 -3.02 27.85 14.54
CA MET A 853 -3.76 27.10 15.55
C MET A 853 -3.21 25.69 15.64
N LEU A 854 -2.45 25.41 16.70
CA LEU A 854 -1.98 24.06 16.99
C LEU A 854 -2.99 23.32 17.86
N ARG A 855 -3.21 22.03 17.58
CA ARG A 855 -4.05 21.15 18.39
C ARG A 855 -3.40 19.78 18.47
N ALA A 856 -3.53 19.08 19.58
CA ALA A 856 -3.02 17.71 19.71
C ALA A 856 -4.15 16.72 19.95
N LYS A 857 -4.08 15.56 19.30
CA LYS A 857 -4.99 14.44 19.50
C LYS A 857 -4.21 13.25 20.05
N TYR A 858 -4.49 12.88 21.29
CA TYR A 858 -4.03 11.64 21.89
C TYR A 858 -4.84 10.47 21.37
N SER A 859 -4.15 9.41 20.97
CA SER A 859 -4.74 8.20 20.39
C SER A 859 -5.59 7.42 21.39
N GLY A 860 -5.33 7.55 22.70
CA GLY A 860 -5.78 6.53 23.65
C GLY A 860 -4.93 5.27 23.56
N THR A 861 -5.35 4.25 24.30
CA THR A 861 -4.76 2.90 24.29
C THR A 861 -5.86 1.84 24.14
N THR A 862 -5.50 0.57 24.29
CA THR A 862 -6.46 -0.54 24.34
C THR A 862 -7.47 -0.42 25.48
N ALA A 863 -7.17 0.36 26.53
CA ALA A 863 -8.03 0.55 27.71
C ALA A 863 -8.56 1.98 27.90
N VAL A 864 -7.85 2.98 27.38
CA VAL A 864 -8.16 4.41 27.59
C VAL A 864 -8.60 5.06 26.29
N ALA A 865 -9.64 5.90 26.36
CA ALA A 865 -10.18 6.62 25.21
C ALA A 865 -9.20 7.66 24.66
N SER A 866 -9.40 8.05 23.39
CA SER A 866 -8.70 9.18 22.79
C SER A 866 -9.12 10.50 23.46
N ALA A 867 -8.26 11.51 23.34
CA ALA A 867 -8.53 12.85 23.84
C ALA A 867 -7.96 13.90 22.90
N VAL A 868 -8.55 15.09 22.88
CA VAL A 868 -8.14 16.20 22.01
C VAL A 868 -7.87 17.41 22.89
N SER A 869 -6.79 18.15 22.60
CA SER A 869 -6.49 19.40 23.29
C SER A 869 -7.39 20.53 22.80
N ASP A 870 -7.48 21.58 23.60
CA ASP A 870 -7.91 22.88 23.10
C ASP A 870 -6.95 23.38 22.00
N GLU A 871 -7.39 24.32 21.19
CA GLU A 871 -6.51 25.02 20.24
C GLU A 871 -5.51 25.90 21.01
N CYS A 872 -4.24 25.76 20.65
CA CYS A 872 -3.13 26.54 21.14
C CYS A 872 -2.72 27.52 20.04
N PRO A 873 -3.10 28.81 20.13
CA PRO A 873 -2.65 29.83 19.18
C PRO A 873 -1.16 30.06 19.36
N VAL A 874 -0.43 29.99 18.25
CA VAL A 874 1.01 30.26 18.19
C VAL A 874 1.23 31.45 17.28
N THR A 875 1.63 32.57 17.86
CA THR A 875 2.00 33.78 17.12
C THR A 875 3.52 33.85 17.03
N VAL A 876 4.00 33.92 15.79
CA VAL A 876 5.41 34.14 15.46
C VAL A 876 5.54 35.61 15.08
N GLY A 877 6.38 36.37 15.79
CA GLY A 877 6.41 37.84 15.73
C GLY A 877 6.77 38.39 14.35
N GLY A 878 6.23 39.57 13.99
CA GLY A 878 6.83 40.35 12.89
C GLY A 878 6.09 41.48 12.16
N ALA A 879 4.77 41.73 12.21
CA ALA A 879 4.14 42.63 11.20
C ALA A 879 4.72 44.08 11.04
N SER A 880 5.39 44.65 12.06
CA SER A 880 6.04 45.99 11.97
C SER A 880 7.58 45.95 11.88
N GLU A 881 8.22 44.86 12.33
CA GLU A 881 9.64 44.62 12.09
C GLU A 881 9.88 44.09 10.67
N ASP A 882 8.84 43.54 10.03
CA ASP A 882 8.84 42.98 8.70
C ASP A 882 9.30 43.97 7.63
N LEU A 883 8.97 45.26 7.71
CA LEU A 883 9.43 46.21 6.68
C LEU A 883 10.92 46.57 6.83
N THR A 884 11.42 46.66 8.06
CA THR A 884 12.83 46.97 8.34
C THR A 884 13.70 45.74 8.06
N HIS A 885 13.21 44.54 8.39
CA HIS A 885 13.86 43.27 8.10
C HIS A 885 13.76 42.92 6.61
N LEU A 886 12.64 43.24 5.94
CA LEU A 886 12.50 43.24 4.47
C LEU A 886 13.57 44.15 3.86
N GLN A 887 13.68 45.40 4.31
CA GLN A 887 14.67 46.35 3.81
C GLN A 887 16.10 45.87 4.05
N GLN A 888 16.42 45.32 5.22
CA GLN A 888 17.75 44.78 5.54
C GLN A 888 18.08 43.50 4.75
N ARG A 889 17.11 42.58 4.62
CA ARG A 889 17.26 41.35 3.84
C ARG A 889 17.39 41.65 2.36
N LEU A 890 16.52 42.49 1.80
CA LEU A 890 16.66 42.98 0.42
C LEU A 890 18.00 43.70 0.21
N GLN A 891 18.48 44.47 1.18
CA GLN A 891 19.76 45.16 1.06
C GLN A 891 20.92 44.16 1.02
N SER A 892 20.89 43.12 1.88
CA SER A 892 21.82 41.98 1.82
C SER A 892 21.76 41.28 0.46
N LEU A 893 20.56 40.97 -0.03
CA LEU A 893 20.33 40.28 -1.29
C LEU A 893 20.80 41.11 -2.50
N VAL A 894 20.60 42.43 -2.48
CA VAL A 894 21.11 43.36 -3.51
C VAL A 894 22.63 43.46 -3.46
N ASP A 895 23.24 43.42 -2.28
CA ASP A 895 24.70 43.46 -2.13
C ASP A 895 25.35 42.11 -2.48
N GLU A 896 24.69 40.99 -2.21
CA GLU A 896 25.02 39.64 -2.70
C GLU A 896 24.91 39.58 -4.23
N ALA A 897 23.83 40.09 -4.81
CA ALA A 897 23.67 40.20 -6.27
C ALA A 897 24.77 41.06 -6.92
N LYS A 898 25.15 42.19 -6.31
CA LYS A 898 26.29 43.01 -6.77
C LYS A 898 27.62 42.25 -6.69
N ALA A 899 27.84 41.46 -5.64
CA ALA A 899 29.06 40.68 -5.45
C ALA A 899 29.20 39.51 -6.46
N ILE A 900 28.09 38.97 -6.94
CA ILE A 900 28.03 37.85 -7.90
C ILE A 900 28.20 38.31 -9.36
N VAL A 901 28.16 39.61 -9.65
CA VAL A 901 28.24 40.18 -11.00
C VAL A 901 29.67 40.71 -11.29
N PRO A 902 30.62 39.90 -11.81
CA PRO A 902 32.04 40.29 -11.99
C PRO A 902 32.24 41.34 -13.09
N GLU A 903 32.95 42.44 -12.88
CA GLU A 903 33.14 43.61 -13.79
C GLU A 903 33.34 43.30 -15.31
N GLU A 904 33.81 42.11 -15.65
CA GLU A 904 34.19 41.62 -16.98
C GLU A 904 33.04 41.28 -17.95
N ILE A 905 31.78 41.10 -17.50
CA ILE A 905 30.62 40.83 -18.39
C ILE A 905 29.93 42.14 -18.87
N ALA A 906 30.67 43.26 -18.94
CA ALA A 906 30.13 44.61 -19.18
C ALA A 906 29.84 44.98 -20.66
N GLY A 907 30.05 44.08 -21.62
CA GLY A 907 30.06 44.48 -23.04
C GLY A 907 28.70 44.62 -23.74
N ALA A 908 27.71 43.76 -23.45
CA ALA A 908 26.46 43.76 -24.23
C ALA A 908 25.23 43.11 -23.56
N LEU A 909 25.38 42.40 -22.43
CA LEU A 909 24.30 41.64 -21.78
C LEU A 909 23.89 42.15 -20.38
N ARG A 910 24.40 43.31 -19.93
CA ARG A 910 24.31 43.74 -18.51
C ARG A 910 23.54 45.02 -18.18
N ALA A 911 23.11 45.81 -19.15
CA ALA A 911 22.49 47.11 -18.84
C ALA A 911 21.15 47.01 -18.05
N PRO A 912 20.24 46.06 -18.35
CA PRO A 912 18.95 45.97 -17.64
C PRO A 912 19.09 45.49 -16.19
N LEU A 913 19.92 44.47 -15.94
CA LEU A 913 20.15 43.94 -14.59
C LEU A 913 20.93 44.93 -13.72
N ALA A 914 21.94 45.61 -14.27
CA ALA A 914 22.65 46.68 -13.56
C ALA A 914 21.71 47.87 -13.26
N GLN A 915 20.83 48.26 -14.20
CA GLN A 915 19.80 49.28 -13.94
C GLN A 915 18.75 48.83 -12.93
N ALA A 916 18.38 47.55 -12.90
CA ALA A 916 17.42 47.02 -11.93
C ALA A 916 18.02 47.00 -10.51
N ILE A 917 19.28 46.56 -10.37
CA ILE A 917 20.05 46.60 -9.12
C ILE A 917 20.28 48.05 -8.67
N GLU A 918 20.59 48.97 -9.59
CA GLU A 918 20.76 50.40 -9.31
C GLU A 918 19.44 51.10 -8.97
N LYS A 919 18.30 50.69 -9.54
CA LYS A 919 16.97 51.15 -9.15
C LYS A 919 16.51 50.57 -7.82
N ALA A 920 16.90 49.34 -7.48
CA ALA A 920 16.60 48.71 -6.21
C ALA A 920 17.34 49.39 -5.04
N SER A 921 18.56 49.91 -5.26
CA SER A 921 19.41 50.56 -4.25
C SER A 921 19.31 52.10 -4.27
N PRO A 922 19.28 52.81 -3.13
CA PRO A 922 19.19 52.30 -1.76
C PRO A 922 17.78 51.79 -1.44
N ILE A 923 17.73 50.73 -0.63
CA ILE A 923 16.48 50.09 -0.17
C ILE A 923 15.95 50.78 1.09
N GLU A 924 16.86 51.38 1.86
CA GLU A 924 16.56 52.16 3.06
C GLU A 924 15.67 53.36 2.72
N GLY A 925 14.52 53.46 3.40
CA GLY A 925 13.54 54.55 3.21
C GLY A 925 12.48 54.32 2.13
N LYS A 926 12.46 53.17 1.44
CA LYS A 926 11.42 52.80 0.48
C LYS A 926 10.20 52.14 1.14
N THR A 927 9.01 52.48 0.66
CA THR A 927 7.73 51.90 1.08
C THR A 927 7.52 50.49 0.50
N LYS A 928 6.65 49.67 1.11
CA LYS A 928 6.34 48.30 0.65
C LYS A 928 6.04 48.22 -0.85
N ALA A 929 5.18 49.11 -1.36
CA ALA A 929 4.82 49.17 -2.78
C ALA A 929 6.02 49.51 -3.69
N GLU A 930 6.95 50.35 -3.21
CA GLU A 930 8.20 50.66 -3.91
C GLU A 930 9.17 49.47 -3.90
N LEU A 931 9.15 48.66 -2.84
CA LEU A 931 9.94 47.42 -2.72
C LEU A 931 9.38 46.30 -3.61
N GLU A 932 8.06 46.11 -3.63
CA GLU A 932 7.37 45.19 -4.55
C GLU A 932 7.68 45.55 -6.01
N THR A 933 7.58 46.83 -6.36
CA THR A 933 7.92 47.33 -7.71
C THR A 933 9.39 47.09 -8.04
N ALA A 934 10.30 47.29 -7.08
CA ALA A 934 11.72 47.05 -7.26
C ALA A 934 12.04 45.55 -7.44
N ILE A 935 11.38 44.68 -6.68
CA ILE A 935 11.52 43.22 -6.78
C ILE A 935 10.96 42.72 -8.12
N SER A 936 9.77 43.17 -8.55
CA SER A 936 9.22 42.81 -9.86
C SER A 936 10.16 43.22 -11.01
N ALA A 937 10.76 44.41 -10.92
CA ALA A 937 11.74 44.84 -11.91
C ALA A 937 13.05 44.02 -11.87
N LEU A 938 13.43 43.50 -10.70
CA LEU A 938 14.56 42.59 -10.54
C LEU A 938 14.24 41.21 -11.15
N VAL A 939 13.05 40.67 -10.89
CA VAL A 939 12.55 39.41 -11.46
C VAL A 939 12.56 39.47 -12.99
N GLU A 940 11.95 40.51 -13.56
CA GLU A 940 11.92 40.72 -15.02
C GLU A 940 13.33 40.85 -15.62
N ALA A 941 14.25 41.51 -14.91
CA ALA A 941 15.62 41.68 -15.36
C ALA A 941 16.44 40.38 -15.26
N VAL A 942 16.22 39.56 -14.23
CA VAL A 942 16.85 38.25 -14.05
C VAL A 942 16.36 37.27 -15.11
N ASP A 943 15.05 37.20 -15.36
CA ASP A 943 14.45 36.35 -16.40
C ASP A 943 14.93 36.74 -17.81
N ALA A 944 15.15 38.03 -18.06
CA ALA A 944 15.64 38.52 -19.34
C ALA A 944 17.15 38.31 -19.58
N ALA A 945 17.97 38.18 -18.52
CA ALA A 945 19.42 38.33 -18.62
C ALA A 945 20.17 37.11 -19.19
N ARG A 946 19.56 35.93 -19.35
CA ARG A 946 20.17 34.69 -19.89
C ARG A 946 21.63 34.47 -19.42
N LEU A 947 21.85 34.55 -18.10
CA LEU A 947 23.17 34.41 -17.45
C LEU A 947 23.54 32.94 -17.23
N SER A 948 24.77 32.66 -16.79
CA SER A 948 25.19 31.30 -16.42
C SER A 948 24.35 30.76 -15.26
N ILE A 949 24.06 29.46 -15.28
CA ILE A 949 23.14 28.76 -14.35
C ILE A 949 23.45 29.06 -12.86
N PRO A 950 24.71 29.09 -12.37
CA PRO A 950 24.98 29.39 -10.96
C PRO A 950 24.59 30.81 -10.54
N VAL A 951 24.73 31.78 -11.44
CA VAL A 951 24.36 33.18 -11.20
C VAL A 951 22.84 33.35 -11.27
N MET A 952 22.17 32.62 -12.17
CA MET A 952 20.72 32.56 -12.27
C MET A 952 20.09 31.88 -11.04
N THR A 953 20.59 30.73 -10.59
CA THR A 953 20.06 30.02 -9.42
C THR A 953 20.27 30.82 -8.13
N ALA A 954 21.42 31.48 -7.97
CA ALA A 954 21.64 32.37 -6.84
C ALA A 954 20.70 33.59 -6.88
N LEU A 955 20.51 34.22 -8.06
CA LEU A 955 19.58 35.34 -8.22
C LEU A 955 18.10 34.92 -8.13
N GLN A 956 17.73 33.71 -8.54
CA GLN A 956 16.38 33.17 -8.45
C GLN A 956 16.03 32.75 -7.03
N ALA A 957 16.94 32.10 -6.29
CA ALA A 957 16.74 31.83 -4.87
C ALA A 957 16.60 33.14 -4.06
N VAL A 958 17.38 34.17 -4.42
CA VAL A 958 17.27 35.53 -3.86
C VAL A 958 15.89 36.15 -4.17
N VAL A 959 15.37 35.96 -5.38
CA VAL A 959 14.07 36.48 -5.83
C VAL A 959 12.91 35.68 -5.22
N GLU A 960 13.01 34.37 -5.10
CA GLU A 960 12.01 33.48 -4.49
C GLU A 960 11.91 33.71 -2.98
N ASP A 961 13.04 33.80 -2.25
CA ASP A 961 13.07 34.18 -0.84
C ASP A 961 12.37 35.54 -0.61
N ALA A 962 12.68 36.54 -1.45
CA ALA A 962 12.08 37.86 -1.36
C ALA A 962 10.58 37.86 -1.71
N THR A 963 10.18 37.01 -2.67
CA THR A 963 8.79 36.86 -3.12
C THR A 963 7.94 36.12 -2.10
N ASP A 964 8.46 35.05 -1.49
CA ASP A 964 7.76 34.26 -0.49
C ASP A 964 7.67 34.99 0.86
N PHE A 965 8.70 35.77 1.21
CA PHE A 965 8.64 36.71 2.33
C PHE A 965 7.58 37.81 2.10
N LEU A 966 7.45 38.34 0.87
CA LEU A 966 6.37 39.28 0.51
C LEU A 966 4.97 38.65 0.52
N LYS A 967 4.82 37.40 0.09
CA LYS A 967 3.55 36.66 0.16
C LYS A 967 3.13 36.42 1.62
N ALA A 968 4.09 36.08 2.49
CA ALA A 968 3.86 35.91 3.93
C ALA A 968 3.42 37.23 4.61
N ILE A 969 4.06 38.37 4.29
CA ILE A 969 3.66 39.70 4.80
C ILE A 969 2.28 40.11 4.27
N SER A 970 1.98 39.84 3.00
CA SER A 970 0.70 40.24 2.38
C SER A 970 -0.50 39.41 2.89
N ALA A 971 -0.27 38.17 3.29
CA ALA A 971 -1.26 37.33 3.98
C ALA A 971 -1.41 37.71 5.47
N SER A 972 -0.32 38.13 6.12
CA SER A 972 -0.28 38.60 7.51
C SER A 972 -1.00 39.94 7.71
N GLU A 973 -0.70 40.95 6.88
CA GLU A 973 -1.30 42.30 7.00
C GLU A 973 -2.80 42.34 6.62
N ALA A 974 -3.24 41.53 5.66
CA ALA A 974 -4.65 41.42 5.31
C ALA A 974 -5.47 40.76 6.43
N LYS A 975 -4.88 39.79 7.13
CA LYS A 975 -5.47 39.13 8.29
C LYS A 975 -5.47 40.06 9.51
N ASP A 976 -4.36 40.73 9.82
CA ASP A 976 -4.23 41.59 11.00
C ASP A 976 -5.02 42.91 10.87
N ALA A 977 -5.10 43.52 9.68
CA ALA A 977 -5.94 44.70 9.46
C ALA A 977 -7.44 44.38 9.54
N LEU A 978 -7.84 43.18 9.12
CA LEU A 978 -9.22 42.71 9.23
C LEU A 978 -9.57 42.35 10.69
N VAL A 979 -8.64 41.70 11.42
CA VAL A 979 -8.77 41.38 12.85
C VAL A 979 -8.82 42.64 13.72
N ALA A 980 -8.01 43.67 13.41
CA ALA A 980 -8.03 44.96 14.11
C ALA A 980 -9.33 45.75 13.86
N ALA A 981 -9.80 45.80 12.61
CA ALA A 981 -11.05 46.46 12.24
C ALA A 981 -12.29 45.78 12.86
N ILE A 982 -12.26 44.46 12.98
CA ILE A 982 -13.32 43.67 13.61
C ILE A 982 -13.26 43.81 15.15
N SER A 983 -12.06 43.86 15.74
CA SER A 983 -11.89 44.08 17.19
C SER A 983 -12.34 45.48 17.63
N GLU A 984 -12.07 46.53 16.84
CA GLU A 984 -12.63 47.87 17.09
C GLU A 984 -14.16 47.91 16.91
N GLY A 985 -14.69 47.23 15.90
CA GLY A 985 -16.14 47.08 15.69
C GLY A 985 -16.85 46.35 16.84
N GLN A 986 -16.23 45.31 17.39
CA GLN A 986 -16.74 44.57 18.54
C GLN A 986 -16.64 45.37 19.85
N ALA A 987 -15.59 46.19 20.03
CA ALA A 987 -15.41 47.04 21.21
C ALA A 987 -16.46 48.17 21.30
N VAL A 988 -16.87 48.74 20.16
CA VAL A 988 -17.96 49.74 20.08
C VAL A 988 -19.33 49.11 20.39
N TYR A 989 -19.53 47.84 20.00
CA TYR A 989 -20.77 47.11 20.25
C TYR A 989 -20.91 46.59 21.70
N ALA A 990 -19.79 46.25 22.35
CA ALA A 990 -19.76 45.81 23.75
C ALA A 990 -20.05 46.94 24.76
N SER A 991 -19.97 48.21 24.35
CA SER A 991 -20.35 49.37 25.15
C SER A 991 -21.67 49.98 24.66
N GLU A 992 -22.80 49.26 24.80
CA GLU A 992 -24.18 49.73 24.58
C GLU A 992 -24.31 50.94 23.60
N ALA A 993 -23.98 50.73 22.31
CA ALA A 993 -24.12 51.77 21.30
C ALA A 993 -25.61 52.17 21.18
N SER A 994 -25.96 53.34 21.70
CA SER A 994 -27.35 53.80 21.87
C SER A 994 -27.74 54.90 20.87
N THR A 995 -26.86 55.26 19.93
CA THR A 995 -27.13 56.28 18.90
C THR A 995 -26.68 55.86 17.50
N VAL A 996 -27.36 56.40 16.48
CA VAL A 996 -27.11 56.13 15.06
C VAL A 996 -25.70 56.60 14.63
N ASP A 997 -25.16 57.62 15.30
CA ASP A 997 -23.86 58.20 14.98
C ASP A 997 -22.69 57.25 15.36
N ASP A 998 -22.84 56.46 16.42
CA ASP A 998 -21.84 55.46 16.85
C ASP A 998 -21.74 54.30 15.85
N ILE A 999 -22.87 53.93 15.25
CA ILE A 999 -22.99 52.91 14.22
C ILE A 999 -22.39 53.42 12.89
N GLU A 1000 -22.60 54.69 12.57
CA GLU A 1000 -22.03 55.33 11.37
C GLU A 1000 -20.50 55.45 11.47
N ALA A 1001 -19.94 55.69 12.66
CA ALA A 1001 -18.49 55.75 12.89
C ALA A 1001 -17.81 54.38 12.72
N ALA A 1002 -18.37 53.31 13.31
CA ALA A 1002 -17.87 51.94 13.12
C ALA A 1002 -17.96 51.50 11.65
N ARG A 1003 -19.02 51.92 10.96
CA ARG A 1003 -19.24 51.65 9.55
C ARG A 1003 -18.28 52.39 8.62
N GLN A 1004 -17.88 53.63 8.94
CA GLN A 1004 -16.88 54.38 8.18
C GLN A 1004 -15.46 53.82 8.35
N ALA A 1005 -15.10 53.36 9.55
CA ALA A 1005 -13.83 52.69 9.80
C ALA A 1005 -13.69 51.39 8.99
N LEU A 1006 -14.76 50.58 8.96
CA LEU A 1006 -14.81 49.32 8.19
C LEU A 1006 -14.73 49.56 6.67
N ALA A 1007 -15.45 50.57 6.16
CA ALA A 1007 -15.43 50.93 4.74
C ALA A 1007 -14.06 51.48 4.30
N GLN A 1008 -13.38 52.23 5.16
CA GLN A 1008 -12.04 52.75 4.90
C GLN A 1008 -10.99 51.62 4.90
N ALA A 1009 -11.06 50.70 5.86
CA ALA A 1009 -10.17 49.53 5.93
C ALA A 1009 -10.30 48.65 4.66
N LEU A 1010 -11.53 48.33 4.23
CA LEU A 1010 -11.82 47.56 3.01
C LEU A 1010 -11.38 48.28 1.73
N SER A 1011 -11.47 49.61 1.70
CA SER A 1011 -10.96 50.42 0.57
C SER A 1011 -9.43 50.41 0.49
N ASP A 1012 -8.74 50.27 1.62
CA ASP A 1012 -7.28 50.22 1.66
C ASP A 1012 -6.76 48.80 1.35
N THR A 1013 -7.51 47.73 1.67
CA THR A 1013 -7.26 46.35 1.21
C THR A 1013 -7.41 46.20 -0.32
N LYS A 1014 -8.35 46.94 -0.92
CA LYS A 1014 -8.54 46.97 -2.39
C LYS A 1014 -7.38 47.59 -3.18
N LYS A 1015 -6.53 48.39 -2.54
CA LYS A 1015 -5.38 49.03 -3.21
C LYS A 1015 -4.16 48.11 -3.29
N THR A 1016 -4.07 47.08 -2.44
CA THR A 1016 -2.89 46.21 -2.32
C THR A 1016 -3.07 44.84 -3.00
N ALA A 1017 -4.31 44.36 -3.19
CA ALA A 1017 -4.57 43.09 -3.86
C ALA A 1017 -4.98 43.26 -5.33
N LYS A 1018 -4.12 42.90 -6.28
CA LYS A 1018 -4.59 42.46 -7.61
C LYS A 1018 -5.09 41.01 -7.48
N PRO A 1019 -6.28 40.67 -8.00
CA PRO A 1019 -6.80 39.31 -7.91
C PRO A 1019 -5.92 38.35 -8.72
N VAL A 1020 -5.55 37.22 -8.10
CA VAL A 1020 -4.99 36.04 -8.78
C VAL A 1020 -6.18 35.18 -9.18
N ASP A 1021 -6.24 34.73 -10.45
CA ASP A 1021 -7.32 33.90 -10.96
C ASP A 1021 -7.50 32.61 -10.13
N GLY A 1022 -8.73 32.34 -9.70
CA GLY A 1022 -9.15 31.02 -9.22
C GLY A 1022 -9.18 30.78 -7.70
N GLN A 1023 -8.94 31.77 -6.84
CA GLN A 1023 -9.15 31.60 -5.39
C GLN A 1023 -10.58 31.98 -4.97
N CYS A 1024 -11.25 31.05 -4.28
CA CYS A 1024 -12.52 31.28 -3.60
C CYS A 1024 -12.25 31.89 -2.21
N PHE A 1025 -13.01 32.91 -1.81
CA PHE A 1025 -12.99 33.42 -0.43
C PHE A 1025 -14.00 32.65 0.40
N ASP A 1026 -13.51 31.85 1.35
CA ASP A 1026 -14.37 31.17 2.32
C ASP A 1026 -14.68 32.12 3.48
N MET A 1027 -15.95 32.52 3.59
CA MET A 1027 -16.45 33.41 4.64
C MET A 1027 -17.06 32.63 5.82
N THR A 1028 -16.99 31.29 5.84
CA THR A 1028 -17.67 30.43 6.82
C THR A 1028 -17.30 30.72 8.27
N GLU A 1029 -16.06 31.13 8.57
CA GLU A 1029 -15.64 31.48 9.94
C GLU A 1029 -16.10 32.89 10.39
N PHE A 1030 -16.53 33.75 9.47
CA PHE A 1030 -16.74 35.19 9.73
C PHE A 1030 -18.21 35.63 9.83
N LEU A 1031 -19.16 34.79 9.42
CA LEU A 1031 -20.61 35.10 9.37
C LEU A 1031 -21.47 34.35 10.40
N VAL A 1032 -20.88 33.87 11.50
CA VAL A 1032 -21.67 33.43 12.66
C VAL A 1032 -22.33 34.66 13.28
N ASN A 1033 -23.59 34.97 12.90
CA ASN A 1033 -24.20 36.21 13.37
C ASN A 1033 -24.73 36.11 14.82
N PRO A 1034 -24.30 37.01 15.71
CA PRO A 1034 -24.86 37.20 17.05
C PRO A 1034 -26.24 37.88 16.98
N SER A 1035 -27.30 37.10 17.24
CA SER A 1035 -28.64 37.55 17.66
C SER A 1035 -29.27 38.72 16.86
N PHE A 1036 -29.97 38.39 15.78
CA PHE A 1036 -30.94 39.31 15.16
C PHE A 1036 -32.37 39.00 15.64
N GLU A 1037 -33.03 39.97 16.28
CA GLU A 1037 -34.45 39.87 16.64
C GLU A 1037 -35.36 40.07 15.42
N SER A 1038 -36.44 39.30 15.35
CA SER A 1038 -37.41 39.33 14.25
C SER A 1038 -38.16 40.68 14.17
N GLY A 1039 -38.42 41.15 12.95
CA GLY A 1039 -39.44 42.19 12.69
C GLY A 1039 -38.98 43.64 12.48
N LYS A 1040 -37.70 43.92 12.17
CA LYS A 1040 -37.26 45.27 11.73
C LYS A 1040 -36.79 45.26 10.26
N ALA A 1041 -37.23 46.27 9.51
CA ALA A 1041 -37.00 46.45 8.07
C ALA A 1041 -35.49 46.49 7.71
N GLY A 1042 -35.15 45.87 6.57
CA GLY A 1042 -33.84 46.00 5.94
C GLY A 1042 -33.71 47.33 5.18
N TRP A 1043 -32.49 47.87 5.10
CA TRP A 1043 -32.19 49.15 4.44
C TRP A 1043 -31.23 48.95 3.27
N LEU A 1044 -31.46 49.68 2.17
CA LEU A 1044 -30.69 49.58 0.93
C LEU A 1044 -30.06 50.94 0.55
N LEU A 1045 -28.78 50.94 0.16
CA LEU A 1045 -28.04 52.14 -0.24
C LEU A 1045 -28.16 52.35 -1.75
N ASP A 1046 -28.86 53.41 -2.18
CA ASP A 1046 -28.91 53.82 -3.58
C ASP A 1046 -27.67 54.67 -3.94
N LYS A 1047 -26.85 54.19 -4.88
CA LYS A 1047 -25.63 54.87 -5.30
C LYS A 1047 -25.87 56.07 -6.23
N GLN A 1048 -27.06 56.23 -6.81
CA GLN A 1048 -27.34 57.42 -7.63
C GLN A 1048 -27.75 58.63 -6.80
N THR A 1049 -28.29 58.43 -5.60
CA THR A 1049 -28.75 59.51 -4.71
C THR A 1049 -27.97 59.65 -3.41
N GLY A 1050 -27.24 58.60 -2.99
CA GLY A 1050 -26.46 58.60 -1.75
C GLY A 1050 -27.29 58.54 -0.46
N GLY A 1051 -28.60 58.30 -0.56
CA GLY A 1051 -29.51 58.11 0.56
C GLY A 1051 -29.92 56.64 0.75
N TRP A 1052 -30.24 56.27 1.99
CA TRP A 1052 -30.83 54.96 2.32
C TRP A 1052 -32.35 54.99 2.10
N GLU A 1053 -32.91 53.97 1.45
CA GLU A 1053 -34.35 53.71 1.46
C GLU A 1053 -34.66 52.49 2.35
N SER A 1054 -35.71 52.59 3.18
CA SER A 1054 -36.30 51.44 3.85
C SER A 1054 -37.07 50.62 2.83
N PHE A 1055 -36.77 49.33 2.71
CA PHE A 1055 -37.65 48.43 1.99
C PHE A 1055 -38.60 47.74 2.97
N ASP A 1056 -39.89 48.06 2.86
CA ASP A 1056 -40.93 47.16 3.37
C ASP A 1056 -40.93 45.91 2.48
N THR A 1057 -40.89 44.75 3.11
CA THR A 1057 -40.88 43.40 2.51
C THR A 1057 -41.63 43.35 1.17
N TRP A 1058 -40.89 43.28 0.06
CA TRP A 1058 -41.45 43.32 -1.29
C TRP A 1058 -42.23 42.02 -1.55
N ASN A 1059 -43.55 42.15 -1.79
CA ASN A 1059 -44.57 41.14 -2.14
C ASN A 1059 -45.10 40.22 -1.02
N ASP A 1060 -46.26 40.60 -0.46
CA ASP A 1060 -47.41 39.77 -0.04
C ASP A 1060 -47.19 38.44 0.72
N ARG A 1061 -46.04 38.22 1.35
CA ARG A 1061 -45.87 37.15 2.34
C ARG A 1061 -45.53 37.76 3.69
N PRO A 1062 -46.31 37.49 4.75
CA PRO A 1062 -45.98 37.98 6.09
C PRO A 1062 -44.60 37.42 6.46
N ALA A 1063 -43.70 38.29 6.95
CA ALA A 1063 -42.47 37.84 7.58
C ALA A 1063 -42.84 36.82 8.67
N HIS A 1064 -42.50 35.56 8.48
CA HIS A 1064 -42.75 34.52 9.49
C HIS A 1064 -41.79 34.76 10.67
N GLU A 1065 -42.25 34.49 11.91
CA GLU A 1065 -41.37 34.43 13.09
C GLU A 1065 -40.18 33.52 12.76
N GLY A 1066 -38.95 34.07 12.77
CA GLY A 1066 -37.73 33.34 12.41
C GLY A 1066 -37.21 33.56 10.99
N SER A 1067 -37.59 34.65 10.31
CA SER A 1067 -37.02 35.03 9.01
C SER A 1067 -35.71 35.83 9.19
N TYR A 1068 -34.60 35.38 8.60
CA TYR A 1068 -33.26 35.99 8.71
C TYR A 1068 -32.78 36.51 7.35
N PHE A 1069 -32.25 37.74 7.31
CA PHE A 1069 -31.86 38.43 6.08
C PHE A 1069 -30.36 38.73 6.04
N ILE A 1070 -29.70 38.34 4.95
CA ILE A 1070 -28.32 38.73 4.62
C ILE A 1070 -28.34 39.43 3.25
N SER A 1071 -28.04 40.73 3.22
CA SER A 1071 -27.88 41.47 1.96
C SER A 1071 -26.46 41.99 1.87
N LEU A 1072 -25.76 41.63 0.80
CA LEU A 1072 -24.38 42.05 0.56
C LEU A 1072 -24.26 42.70 -0.82
N ALA A 1073 -23.71 43.91 -0.87
CA ALA A 1073 -23.46 44.66 -2.09
C ALA A 1073 -21.95 44.72 -2.35
N TYR A 1074 -21.49 44.11 -3.44
CA TYR A 1074 -20.06 44.03 -3.76
C TYR A 1074 -19.78 44.38 -5.23
N GLY A 1075 -18.49 44.62 -5.52
CA GLY A 1075 -17.95 44.72 -6.87
C GLY A 1075 -16.92 43.61 -7.09
N SER A 1076 -16.88 43.08 -8.33
CA SER A 1076 -15.93 42.10 -8.88
C SER A 1076 -15.48 40.97 -7.92
N ILE A 1077 -16.43 40.15 -7.47
CA ILE A 1077 -16.18 38.86 -6.82
C ILE A 1077 -16.78 37.77 -7.72
N THR A 1078 -16.03 36.70 -8.00
CA THR A 1078 -16.44 35.64 -8.95
C THR A 1078 -17.22 34.48 -8.30
N SER A 1079 -17.09 34.25 -6.99
CA SER A 1079 -17.82 33.22 -6.22
C SER A 1079 -17.92 33.59 -4.72
N ILE A 1080 -19.03 33.21 -4.06
CA ILE A 1080 -19.26 33.36 -2.61
C ILE A 1080 -20.05 32.14 -2.11
N ASP A 1081 -19.56 31.50 -1.04
CA ASP A 1081 -20.31 30.48 -0.28
C ASP A 1081 -20.90 31.11 1.00
N LEU A 1082 -22.22 30.97 1.19
CA LEU A 1082 -22.94 31.48 2.35
C LEU A 1082 -23.51 30.32 3.19
N TYR A 1083 -23.18 30.31 4.48
CA TYR A 1083 -23.58 29.26 5.42
C TYR A 1083 -24.40 29.81 6.59
N GLN A 1084 -25.48 29.10 6.97
CA GLN A 1084 -26.21 29.36 8.22
C GLN A 1084 -26.53 28.04 8.95
N VAL A 1085 -26.12 27.96 10.22
CA VAL A 1085 -26.46 26.87 11.15
C VAL A 1085 -27.70 27.25 11.93
N VAL A 1086 -28.69 26.34 11.95
CA VAL A 1086 -29.97 26.55 12.64
C VAL A 1086 -30.03 25.64 13.87
N GLU A 1087 -29.11 25.84 14.82
CA GLU A 1087 -29.02 25.01 16.04
C GLU A 1087 -29.92 25.56 17.16
N GLY A 1088 -30.69 24.67 17.81
CA GLY A 1088 -31.45 25.00 19.04
C GLY A 1088 -32.72 25.84 18.83
N LEU A 1089 -33.17 26.04 17.59
CA LEU A 1089 -34.39 26.80 17.32
C LEU A 1089 -35.68 26.01 17.65
N PRO A 1090 -36.74 26.65 18.18
CA PRO A 1090 -38.02 25.99 18.46
C PRO A 1090 -38.73 25.52 17.16
N ALA A 1091 -39.76 24.68 17.25
CA ALA A 1091 -40.50 24.27 16.05
C ALA A 1091 -41.19 25.47 15.36
N GLY A 1092 -40.88 25.71 14.08
CA GLY A 1092 -41.37 26.86 13.29
C GLY A 1092 -40.93 26.80 11.82
N VAL A 1093 -41.40 27.76 11.01
CA VAL A 1093 -40.98 27.92 9.61
C VAL A 1093 -39.87 28.95 9.54
N TYR A 1094 -38.68 28.53 9.13
CA TYR A 1094 -37.50 29.40 9.04
C TYR A 1094 -37.21 29.75 7.58
N SER A 1095 -37.02 31.05 7.31
CA SER A 1095 -36.64 31.55 5.98
C SER A 1095 -35.24 32.14 6.07
N VAL A 1096 -34.32 31.60 5.27
CA VAL A 1096 -32.98 32.15 5.07
C VAL A 1096 -32.95 32.85 3.71
N GLN A 1097 -32.70 34.16 3.73
CA GLN A 1097 -32.69 34.98 2.52
C GLN A 1097 -31.32 35.61 2.30
N GLY A 1098 -30.69 35.28 1.17
CA GLY A 1098 -29.45 35.91 0.71
C GLY A 1098 -29.68 36.68 -0.60
N ALA A 1099 -29.36 37.98 -0.61
CA ALA A 1099 -29.39 38.80 -1.82
C ALA A 1099 -27.98 39.31 -2.16
N LEU A 1100 -27.47 38.89 -3.33
CA LEU A 1100 -26.21 39.37 -3.90
C LEU A 1100 -26.49 40.36 -5.02
N ARG A 1101 -26.12 41.63 -4.84
CA ARG A 1101 -26.20 42.66 -5.89
C ARG A 1101 -24.83 42.99 -6.44
N ASN A 1102 -24.67 42.82 -7.76
CA ASN A 1102 -23.52 43.32 -8.50
C ASN A 1102 -23.76 44.78 -8.88
N THR A 1103 -22.90 45.68 -8.41
CA THR A 1103 -23.08 47.13 -8.64
C THR A 1103 -22.49 47.65 -9.95
N ASP A 1104 -21.80 46.80 -10.72
CA ASP A 1104 -20.96 47.24 -11.85
C ASP A 1104 -21.43 46.74 -13.25
N GLY A 1105 -22.56 46.02 -13.33
CA GLY A 1105 -23.22 45.68 -14.61
C GLY A 1105 -22.47 44.69 -15.52
N ALA A 1106 -21.44 43.99 -15.03
CA ALA A 1106 -20.76 42.92 -15.74
C ALA A 1106 -21.15 41.54 -15.18
N ASP A 1107 -21.71 40.66 -16.01
CA ASP A 1107 -22.09 39.28 -15.66
C ASP A 1107 -20.88 38.44 -15.20
N LEU A 1108 -20.51 38.51 -13.91
CA LEU A 1108 -19.36 37.77 -13.35
C LEU A 1108 -19.62 37.29 -11.91
N LEU A 1109 -20.78 36.68 -11.65
CA LEU A 1109 -20.95 35.74 -10.54
C LEU A 1109 -21.30 34.38 -11.15
N THR A 1110 -20.32 33.47 -11.22
CA THR A 1110 -20.48 32.17 -11.90
C THR A 1110 -20.89 31.03 -10.97
N ASP A 1111 -20.82 31.26 -9.65
CA ASP A 1111 -21.32 30.32 -8.65
C ASP A 1111 -21.88 31.06 -7.41
N GLN A 1112 -23.20 30.94 -7.21
CA GLN A 1112 -23.88 31.35 -5.98
C GLN A 1112 -24.37 30.07 -5.31
N HIS A 1113 -23.81 29.70 -4.16
CA HIS A 1113 -24.36 28.62 -3.34
C HIS A 1113 -24.87 29.23 -2.03
N ILE A 1114 -26.17 29.06 -1.80
CA ILE A 1114 -26.78 29.32 -0.49
C ILE A 1114 -27.20 27.96 0.05
N TYR A 1115 -26.69 27.61 1.23
CA TYR A 1115 -27.11 26.38 1.89
C TYR A 1115 -27.37 26.58 3.39
N ALA A 1116 -28.32 25.80 3.89
CA ALA A 1116 -28.69 25.76 5.29
C ALA A 1116 -28.49 24.34 5.83
N GLU A 1117 -27.99 24.25 7.07
CA GLU A 1117 -27.79 22.98 7.77
C GLU A 1117 -28.62 22.95 9.06
N ALA A 1118 -29.38 21.86 9.23
CA ALA A 1118 -30.20 21.62 10.41
C ALA A 1118 -29.71 20.37 11.16
N GLN A 1119 -29.51 20.49 12.48
CA GLN A 1119 -29.17 19.38 13.38
C GLN A 1119 -30.37 19.03 14.30
N ALA A 1120 -30.51 17.75 14.66
CA ALA A 1120 -31.74 17.18 15.22
C ALA A 1120 -32.20 17.74 16.59
N GLY A 1121 -33.53 17.96 16.74
CA GLY A 1121 -34.16 18.46 17.98
C GLY A 1121 -35.70 18.60 17.95
N THR A 1122 -36.43 17.55 17.52
CA THR A 1122 -37.90 17.34 17.56
C THR A 1122 -38.87 18.23 16.71
N TYR A 1123 -39.62 17.53 15.84
CA TYR A 1123 -40.83 17.87 15.03
C TYR A 1123 -40.67 18.51 13.65
N ASP A 1124 -41.67 18.24 12.77
CA ASP A 1124 -41.79 18.64 11.36
C ASP A 1124 -41.53 20.15 11.17
N SER A 1125 -40.32 20.53 10.77
CA SER A 1125 -39.96 21.89 10.38
C SER A 1125 -39.86 22.01 8.85
N GLU A 1126 -40.50 23.02 8.27
CA GLU A 1126 -40.28 23.38 6.86
C GLU A 1126 -39.13 24.40 6.79
N VAL A 1127 -38.06 24.04 6.08
CA VAL A 1127 -36.97 24.97 5.74
C VAL A 1127 -37.25 25.54 4.35
N LEU A 1128 -37.31 26.86 4.26
CA LEU A 1128 -37.48 27.60 3.00
C LEU A 1128 -36.17 28.30 2.63
N SER A 1129 -35.60 27.95 1.48
CA SER A 1129 -34.43 28.63 0.90
C SER A 1129 -34.81 29.44 -0.32
N HIS A 1130 -34.39 30.71 -0.36
CA HIS A 1130 -34.64 31.65 -1.46
C HIS A 1130 -33.33 32.12 -2.09
N VAL A 1131 -33.18 31.97 -3.42
CA VAL A 1131 -32.01 32.48 -4.17
C VAL A 1131 -32.49 33.33 -5.35
N GLY A 1132 -32.01 34.57 -5.47
CA GLY A 1132 -32.38 35.49 -6.55
C GLY A 1132 -31.22 36.37 -7.01
N GLY A 1133 -31.10 36.55 -8.33
CA GLY A 1133 -30.16 37.49 -8.96
C GLY A 1133 -30.93 38.48 -9.85
N GLU A 1134 -30.46 39.74 -9.93
CA GLU A 1134 -31.08 40.76 -10.78
C GLU A 1134 -30.87 40.42 -12.26
N ASN A 1135 -31.83 39.69 -12.84
CA ASN A 1135 -32.25 39.92 -14.22
C ASN A 1135 -33.70 39.53 -14.51
N ASN A 1136 -34.44 38.89 -13.59
CA ASN A 1136 -35.91 38.80 -13.64
C ASN A 1136 -36.43 38.60 -12.22
N ASN A 1137 -37.53 39.26 -11.85
CA ASN A 1137 -38.18 39.21 -10.53
C ASN A 1137 -38.76 37.83 -10.14
N ASP A 1138 -38.27 36.74 -10.72
CA ASP A 1138 -38.69 35.38 -10.40
C ASP A 1138 -37.78 34.81 -9.31
N TRP A 1139 -38.20 35.00 -8.06
CA TRP A 1139 -37.64 34.27 -6.93
C TRP A 1139 -38.11 32.82 -7.00
N SER A 1140 -37.19 31.86 -7.02
CA SER A 1140 -37.53 30.44 -6.90
C SER A 1140 -37.57 30.05 -5.42
N ASP A 1141 -38.78 29.78 -4.92
CA ASP A 1141 -38.98 29.20 -3.59
C ASP A 1141 -38.69 27.70 -3.65
N PHE A 1142 -37.81 27.21 -2.77
CA PHE A 1142 -37.71 25.77 -2.50
C PHE A 1142 -38.27 25.46 -1.12
N THR A 1143 -39.34 24.67 -1.11
CA THR A 1143 -39.96 24.15 0.11
C THR A 1143 -39.71 22.67 0.24
N VAL A 1144 -39.15 22.25 1.37
CA VAL A 1144 -39.04 20.85 1.74
C VAL A 1144 -40.07 20.57 2.83
N ALA A 1145 -41.11 19.81 2.50
CA ALA A 1145 -42.16 19.46 3.45
C ALA A 1145 -41.68 18.33 4.38
N GLY A 1146 -41.69 18.61 5.69
CA GLY A 1146 -41.56 17.67 6.82
C GLY A 1146 -40.59 16.50 6.63
N ILE A 1147 -39.31 16.68 7.01
CA ILE A 1147 -38.34 15.57 7.10
C ILE A 1147 -38.13 15.21 8.58
N ARG A 1148 -38.30 13.93 8.92
CA ARG A 1148 -37.88 13.39 10.22
C ARG A 1148 -36.45 12.87 10.13
N LEU A 1149 -35.54 13.59 10.77
CA LEU A 1149 -34.15 13.17 10.96
C LEU A 1149 -34.03 12.32 12.24
N GLY A 1150 -33.27 11.24 12.16
CA GLY A 1150 -32.83 10.45 13.31
C GLY A 1150 -31.86 11.22 14.20
N GLU A 1151 -31.66 10.72 15.41
CA GLU A 1151 -30.69 11.29 16.35
C GLU A 1151 -29.27 11.15 15.78
N GLY A 1152 -28.56 12.27 15.61
CA GLY A 1152 -27.25 12.31 14.97
C GLY A 1152 -27.25 12.47 13.44
N GLU A 1153 -28.42 12.58 12.79
CA GLU A 1153 -28.51 12.81 11.35
C GLU A 1153 -28.52 14.31 11.00
N SER A 1154 -27.87 14.68 9.89
CA SER A 1154 -27.83 16.06 9.36
C SER A 1154 -28.60 16.18 8.05
N LEU A 1155 -29.30 17.31 7.85
CA LEU A 1155 -29.91 17.65 6.56
C LEU A 1155 -29.25 18.90 6.00
N ARG A 1156 -28.76 18.78 4.77
CA ARG A 1156 -28.18 19.87 3.99
C ARG A 1156 -29.01 20.15 2.77
N LEU A 1157 -29.34 21.42 2.56
CA LEU A 1157 -30.11 21.91 1.43
C LEU A 1157 -29.29 22.98 0.73
N GLY A 1158 -29.03 22.83 -0.57
CA GLY A 1158 -28.30 23.81 -1.36
C GLY A 1158 -29.02 24.16 -2.65
N ALA A 1159 -28.97 25.44 -3.02
CA ALA A 1159 -29.50 25.92 -4.29
C ALA A 1159 -28.44 26.78 -5.02
N ARG A 1160 -28.39 26.62 -6.34
CA ARG A 1160 -27.53 27.35 -7.27
C ARG A 1160 -28.39 28.03 -8.33
N SER A 1161 -28.22 29.34 -8.48
CA SER A 1161 -28.77 30.09 -9.61
C SER A 1161 -27.67 30.34 -10.64
N SER A 1162 -27.90 29.99 -11.90
CA SER A 1162 -27.09 30.51 -13.01
C SER A 1162 -27.71 31.84 -13.46
N GLY A 1163 -26.88 32.83 -13.82
CA GLY A 1163 -27.33 34.16 -14.29
C GLY A 1163 -28.33 34.16 -15.47
N SER A 1164 -28.64 32.99 -16.04
CA SER A 1164 -29.64 32.72 -17.08
C SER A 1164 -31.06 32.42 -16.57
N GLY A 1165 -31.34 32.49 -15.27
CA GLY A 1165 -32.67 32.19 -14.69
C GLY A 1165 -32.97 30.69 -14.55
N THR A 1166 -31.95 29.84 -14.57
CA THR A 1166 -32.07 28.41 -14.31
C THR A 1166 -31.68 28.13 -12.86
N THR A 1167 -32.54 27.49 -12.07
CA THR A 1167 -32.19 27.09 -10.70
C THR A 1167 -31.93 25.58 -10.66
N ALA A 1168 -30.73 25.20 -10.20
CA ALA A 1168 -30.39 23.82 -9.87
C ALA A 1168 -30.24 23.72 -8.36
N GLY A 1169 -30.74 22.65 -7.75
CA GLY A 1169 -30.63 22.46 -6.31
C GLY A 1169 -30.40 21.02 -5.93
N TRP A 1170 -29.99 20.84 -4.69
CA TRP A 1170 -29.71 19.55 -4.12
C TRP A 1170 -30.16 19.49 -2.67
N PHE A 1171 -30.54 18.30 -2.24
CA PHE A 1171 -30.67 18.00 -0.82
C PHE A 1171 -29.90 16.73 -0.48
N GLN A 1172 -29.34 16.72 0.71
CA GLN A 1172 -28.55 15.62 1.22
C GLN A 1172 -28.92 15.32 2.66
N ALA A 1173 -29.28 14.07 2.91
CA ALA A 1173 -29.15 13.43 4.22
C ALA A 1173 -27.97 12.46 4.16
N ASP A 1174 -27.47 11.99 5.31
CA ASP A 1174 -26.18 11.28 5.42
C ASP A 1174 -25.98 10.13 4.41
N ASP A 1175 -27.06 9.41 4.03
CA ASP A 1175 -27.03 8.30 3.05
C ASP A 1175 -27.84 8.56 1.75
N PHE A 1176 -28.37 9.77 1.53
CA PHE A 1176 -29.26 10.06 0.40
C PHE A 1176 -29.00 11.46 -0.17
N ARG A 1177 -28.77 11.55 -1.48
CA ARG A 1177 -28.60 12.84 -2.17
C ARG A 1177 -29.41 12.89 -3.47
N LEU A 1178 -30.19 13.96 -3.64
CA LEU A 1178 -31.00 14.17 -4.85
C LEU A 1178 -30.68 15.51 -5.48
N PHE A 1179 -30.47 15.48 -6.80
CA PHE A 1179 -30.21 16.66 -7.63
C PHE A 1179 -31.39 16.94 -8.54
N TYR A 1180 -31.80 18.21 -8.59
CA TYR A 1180 -32.88 18.67 -9.47
C TYR A 1180 -32.47 19.94 -10.21
N TRP A 1181 -33.09 20.16 -11.38
CA TRP A 1181 -32.87 21.30 -12.26
C TRP A 1181 -34.23 21.80 -12.77
N GLY A 1182 -34.47 23.11 -12.79
CA GLY A 1182 -35.66 23.69 -13.42
C GLY A 1182 -35.53 25.18 -13.73
N THR A 1183 -36.29 25.62 -14.74
CA THR A 1183 -36.46 27.05 -15.09
C THR A 1183 -37.73 27.66 -14.51
N ASN A 1184 -38.62 26.85 -13.91
CA ASN A 1184 -39.85 27.27 -13.21
C ASN A 1184 -40.36 26.16 -12.26
N PRO A 1185 -41.16 26.47 -11.20
CA PRO A 1185 -41.65 25.47 -10.22
C PRO A 1185 -42.44 24.31 -10.83
N SER A 1186 -43.07 24.53 -11.99
CA SER A 1186 -43.82 23.51 -12.73
C SER A 1186 -42.98 22.65 -13.68
N ASP A 1187 -41.69 22.95 -13.87
CA ASP A 1187 -40.79 22.29 -14.83
C ASP A 1187 -39.50 21.78 -14.16
N VAL A 1188 -39.58 21.42 -12.88
CA VAL A 1188 -38.50 20.76 -12.15
C VAL A 1188 -38.28 19.36 -12.72
N ARG A 1189 -37.10 19.13 -13.29
CA ARG A 1189 -36.66 17.81 -13.75
C ARG A 1189 -35.63 17.29 -12.76
N VAL A 1190 -35.92 16.14 -12.17
CA VAL A 1190 -34.95 15.39 -11.38
C VAL A 1190 -33.98 14.75 -12.34
N VAL A 1191 -32.70 15.10 -12.23
CA VAL A 1191 -31.66 14.65 -13.18
C VAL A 1191 -31.03 13.36 -12.69
N GLN A 1192 -30.90 13.18 -11.37
CA GLN A 1192 -30.27 12.00 -10.77
C GLN A 1192 -30.67 11.85 -9.29
N GLY A 1193 -31.14 10.66 -8.92
CA GLY A 1193 -31.25 10.24 -7.52
C GLY A 1193 -30.21 9.15 -7.27
N MET A 1194 -29.29 9.38 -6.33
CA MET A 1194 -28.40 8.32 -5.85
C MET A 1194 -29.02 7.76 -4.56
N VAL A 1195 -29.36 6.47 -4.58
CA VAL A 1195 -29.79 5.73 -3.40
C VAL A 1195 -28.92 4.49 -3.33
N ASP A 1196 -28.15 4.35 -2.26
CA ASP A 1196 -27.47 3.10 -1.97
C ASP A 1196 -28.42 2.13 -1.27
N GLY A 1197 -28.56 0.92 -1.83
CA GLY A 1197 -29.12 -0.25 -1.12
C GLY A 1197 -30.65 -0.36 -1.00
N VAL A 1198 -31.44 -0.23 -2.08
CA VAL A 1198 -32.89 -0.49 -2.01
C VAL A 1198 -33.21 -1.99 -2.09
N THR A 1199 -33.87 -2.54 -1.05
CA THR A 1199 -34.53 -3.86 -1.08
C THR A 1199 -36.04 -3.68 -1.24
N VAL A 1200 -36.63 -4.18 -2.33
CA VAL A 1200 -38.09 -4.16 -2.53
C VAL A 1200 -38.70 -5.48 -2.07
N VAL A 1201 -39.64 -5.42 -1.13
CA VAL A 1201 -40.43 -6.59 -0.69
C VAL A 1201 -41.80 -6.53 -1.36
N LEU A 1202 -42.10 -7.50 -2.23
CA LEU A 1202 -43.38 -7.58 -2.94
C LEU A 1202 -44.31 -8.57 -2.25
N GLY A 1203 -45.22 -8.09 -1.40
CA GLY A 1203 -46.37 -8.86 -0.89
C GLY A 1203 -46.03 -10.16 -0.13
N GLU A 1204 -47.07 -10.88 0.31
CA GLU A 1204 -46.97 -12.02 1.24
C GLU A 1204 -46.20 -13.25 0.72
N ASP A 1205 -45.77 -13.27 -0.55
CA ASP A 1205 -45.24 -14.47 -1.22
C ASP A 1205 -43.70 -14.52 -1.35
N GLY A 1206 -42.96 -13.66 -0.64
CA GLY A 1206 -41.56 -13.95 -0.27
C GLY A 1206 -40.50 -13.96 -1.38
N VAL A 1207 -40.73 -13.34 -2.54
CA VAL A 1207 -39.66 -13.16 -3.54
C VAL A 1207 -38.82 -11.93 -3.21
N ARG A 1208 -37.53 -12.14 -2.90
CA ARG A 1208 -36.53 -11.09 -2.68
C ARG A 1208 -35.77 -10.83 -3.98
N LEU A 1209 -35.67 -9.56 -4.38
CA LEU A 1209 -34.79 -9.12 -5.46
C LEU A 1209 -33.95 -7.94 -4.98
N THR A 1210 -32.65 -8.03 -5.22
CA THR A 1210 -31.65 -7.03 -4.85
C THR A 1210 -31.07 -6.44 -6.13
N ALA A 1211 -31.12 -5.12 -6.30
CA ALA A 1211 -30.42 -4.42 -7.38
C ALA A 1211 -29.09 -3.86 -6.86
N ALA A 1212 -28.01 -4.00 -7.64
CA ALA A 1212 -26.63 -3.82 -7.18
C ALA A 1212 -25.89 -2.60 -7.76
N SER A 1213 -26.57 -1.61 -8.34
CA SER A 1213 -25.93 -0.35 -8.76
C SER A 1213 -26.92 0.79 -9.00
N ALA A 1214 -26.40 2.03 -8.91
CA ALA A 1214 -27.11 3.27 -9.21
C ALA A 1214 -27.84 3.20 -10.56
N CYS A 1215 -29.17 3.29 -10.53
CA CYS A 1215 -29.99 3.40 -11.73
C CYS A 1215 -30.34 4.87 -11.99
N SER A 1216 -30.09 5.35 -13.21
CA SER A 1216 -30.73 6.57 -13.70
C SER A 1216 -32.21 6.29 -13.94
N LEU A 1217 -33.08 6.90 -13.13
CA LEU A 1217 -34.53 6.67 -13.22
C LEU A 1217 -35.17 7.71 -14.15
N PRO A 1218 -35.89 7.32 -15.21
CA PRO A 1218 -36.74 8.26 -15.93
C PRO A 1218 -37.95 8.61 -15.06
N VAL A 1219 -38.02 9.87 -14.64
CA VAL A 1219 -39.14 10.46 -13.91
C VAL A 1219 -40.05 11.19 -14.89
N TYR A 1220 -41.35 10.98 -14.81
CA TYR A 1220 -42.32 11.71 -15.62
C TYR A 1220 -43.28 12.48 -14.74
N THR A 1221 -43.64 13.69 -15.16
CA THR A 1221 -44.66 14.52 -14.53
C THR A 1221 -46.01 14.31 -15.22
N VAL A 1222 -47.04 13.92 -14.46
CA VAL A 1222 -48.43 13.92 -14.93
C VAL A 1222 -49.28 14.77 -13.98
N GLY A 1223 -49.63 15.97 -14.44
CA GLY A 1223 -50.45 16.92 -13.66
C GLY A 1223 -49.75 17.57 -12.47
N GLY A 1224 -48.44 17.84 -12.57
CA GLY A 1224 -47.66 18.53 -11.52
C GLY A 1224 -47.20 17.64 -10.36
N VAL A 1225 -47.42 16.32 -10.45
CA VAL A 1225 -46.95 15.34 -9.46
C VAL A 1225 -45.89 14.44 -10.11
N LEU A 1226 -44.80 14.19 -9.38
CA LEU A 1226 -43.69 13.32 -9.79
C LEU A 1226 -44.11 11.84 -9.79
N TYR A 1227 -43.81 11.10 -10.87
CA TYR A 1227 -43.95 9.64 -10.93
C TYR A 1227 -42.60 8.99 -11.28
N THR A 1228 -42.21 7.96 -10.53
CA THR A 1228 -41.08 7.06 -10.85
C THR A 1228 -41.60 5.73 -11.39
N VAL A 1229 -41.10 5.31 -12.56
CA VAL A 1229 -41.42 3.99 -13.16
C VAL A 1229 -40.23 3.05 -12.98
N TRP A 1230 -40.50 1.85 -12.46
CA TRP A 1230 -39.51 0.78 -12.30
C TRP A 1230 -39.55 -0.14 -13.52
N THR A 1231 -38.43 -0.34 -14.21
CA THR A 1231 -38.26 -1.44 -15.18
C THR A 1231 -37.15 -2.37 -14.71
N LEU A 1232 -37.53 -3.58 -14.30
CA LEU A 1232 -36.60 -4.67 -13.99
C LEU A 1232 -36.37 -5.52 -15.24
N GLN A 1233 -35.11 -5.72 -15.61
CA GLN A 1233 -34.72 -6.59 -16.71
C GLN A 1233 -34.46 -8.01 -16.18
N ALA A 1234 -35.51 -8.81 -16.09
CA ALA A 1234 -35.43 -10.27 -16.17
C ALA A 1234 -36.61 -10.72 -17.05
N GLY A 1235 -36.36 -11.66 -17.97
CA GLY A 1235 -37.22 -11.98 -19.12
C GLY A 1235 -38.74 -11.90 -18.87
N THR A 1236 -39.41 -11.01 -19.62
CA THR A 1236 -40.86 -10.95 -19.91
C THR A 1236 -41.84 -11.01 -18.72
N GLN A 1237 -42.11 -9.88 -18.07
CA GLN A 1237 -43.45 -9.27 -17.87
C GLN A 1237 -43.37 -7.98 -17.03
N THR A 1238 -43.97 -6.88 -17.51
CA THR A 1238 -43.97 -5.56 -16.84
C THR A 1238 -45.22 -5.40 -15.96
N LYS A 1239 -45.08 -4.95 -14.70
CA LYS A 1239 -46.22 -4.63 -13.82
C LYS A 1239 -46.02 -3.26 -13.14
N VAL A 1240 -47.05 -2.42 -13.16
CA VAL A 1240 -47.05 -1.04 -12.60
C VAL A 1240 -47.67 -1.04 -11.19
N LEU A 1241 -47.07 -0.33 -10.23
CA LEU A 1241 -47.52 -0.21 -8.83
C LEU A 1241 -48.38 1.06 -8.59
N PRO A 1242 -49.33 1.08 -7.62
CA PRO A 1242 -50.16 2.26 -7.30
C PRO A 1242 -49.52 3.23 -6.27
N ARG A 1243 -50.03 4.48 -6.25
CA ARG A 1243 -49.54 5.73 -5.61
C ARG A 1243 -48.99 5.68 -4.16
N GLY A 1244 -47.85 6.36 -3.95
CA GLY A 1244 -47.60 7.26 -2.81
C GLY A 1244 -46.82 6.73 -1.60
N GLN A 1245 -46.16 5.57 -1.69
CA GLN A 1245 -45.37 5.01 -0.59
C GLN A 1245 -44.04 4.44 -1.10
N TYR A 1246 -42.93 4.87 -0.49
CA TYR A 1246 -41.59 4.31 -0.74
C TYR A 1246 -41.04 3.74 0.56
N VAL A 1247 -40.29 2.63 0.50
CA VAL A 1247 -39.58 2.11 1.68
C VAL A 1247 -38.09 2.08 1.38
N VAL A 1248 -37.30 2.82 2.17
CA VAL A 1248 -35.83 2.85 2.10
C VAL A 1248 -35.29 2.47 3.47
N ASN A 1249 -34.41 1.47 3.53
CA ASN A 1249 -33.82 0.93 4.78
C ASN A 1249 -34.84 0.65 5.91
N GLY A 1250 -36.01 0.10 5.55
CA GLY A 1250 -37.07 -0.29 6.49
C GLY A 1250 -38.01 0.83 6.96
N LYS A 1251 -37.88 2.05 6.44
CA LYS A 1251 -38.72 3.20 6.79
C LYS A 1251 -39.60 3.66 5.62
N VAL A 1252 -40.87 4.00 5.87
CA VAL A 1252 -41.86 4.45 4.86
C VAL A 1252 -41.75 5.96 4.64
N LEU A 1253 -41.38 6.37 3.42
CA LEU A 1253 -41.35 7.74 2.93
C LEU A 1253 -42.66 8.10 2.21
N PHE A 1254 -43.27 9.21 2.63
CA PHE A 1254 -44.39 9.85 1.94
C PHE A 1254 -43.87 11.13 1.27
N VAL A 1255 -43.76 11.12 -0.06
CA VAL A 1255 -43.42 12.31 -0.85
C VAL A 1255 -44.72 12.80 -1.49
N ARG A 1256 -45.06 14.07 -1.31
CA ARG A 1256 -46.16 14.71 -2.04
C ARG A 1256 -45.68 15.91 -2.81
#